data_AF-A0AAU8JSI5-F1
#
_entry.id   AF-A0AAU8JSI5-F1
#
_cell.length_a   1.000
_cell.length_b   1.000
_cell.length_c   1.000
_cell.angle_alpha   90.00
_cell.angle_beta   90.00
_cell.angle_gamma   90.00
#
_symmetry.space_group_name_H-M   'P 1'
#
loop_
_entity.id
_entity.type
_entity.pdbx_description
1 polymer ?
#
loop_
_entity_poly.entity_id
_entity_poly.type
_entity_poly.pdbx_seq_one_letter_code
_entity_poly.pdbx_strand_id
1 'polypeptide(L)'
;MADLNRRRFLQLAGGAAALTALSDSIARAAAIPAQGLTGSLQDVEHIVVLMQENRSFDHYFGSMKGVRGFGDPRPVTLPSGKPVWYQTDAAKKEILPFRPQVNNLGMQFIQDLNHDWAGGQKAFNNGKYDQWVPAKTATTMAYLTREDIPFHYALADAFTLCDAYHCSFLGSTDPNRYYMWTGHTGNDGTGGGPVLNNAEAGYGWTTYPERLQAAGVSWKIYQDIGDGLDAAGSWGWINDAYRGNYGDNSLLYFNTYRNAQPGSPLYDKARTGTDAKAGQGLFDVLRSDVQAGRLPQVSWIAAPEAFTEHPNWPANYGAWYIAQVLDALTSNPDVWARTALFITYDENDGFFDHVVPPYVPGSASQGLSTVSTTLDWFPGKTGYQAGPYGLGQRVPMLVVSPWSKGGYTCSETFDHTSIIRFMERRFGVTEPHISPWRRAVCGDLTSAFDFTRSDATGAALPSTAGYYPPDRNRHPDYVPAVPAVGAMPRQEPGSKPTRPLRYAPYVDGSADPATGKFTLTFSGGADAGAQFLVTSANRTDGPWTYTAGAGASVSDSWNTKYSKGATDLTVHGPNGFLRGFRHPGKTPGPEVTARHCATSGNLLLTFTNRGTTDARVTVSNAYAGTPQTLTVAGGATVTHTVDLTASRRWYDVTVTATTPAGYLRRLAGHVETGAPGLSDPGILTA
;
A
#
# COMPACT_ATOMS: atom_id res chain seq x y z
N MET A 1 8.75 -47.16 28.17
CA MET A 1 7.54 -46.57 27.56
C MET A 1 6.99 -45.57 28.56
N ALA A 2 7.23 -44.28 28.34
CA ALA A 2 6.84 -43.23 29.28
C ALA A 2 5.43 -42.74 28.95
N ASP A 3 4.58 -42.69 29.97
CA ASP A 3 3.18 -42.27 29.90
C ASP A 3 3.04 -40.87 29.26
N LEU A 4 2.48 -40.86 28.05
CA LEU A 4 1.90 -39.67 27.45
C LEU A 4 0.69 -39.25 28.32
N ASN A 5 0.88 -38.19 29.10
CA ASN A 5 -0.15 -37.60 29.95
C ASN A 5 -1.42 -37.33 29.12
N ARG A 6 -2.56 -37.91 29.51
CA ARG A 6 -3.86 -37.77 28.81
C ARG A 6 -4.23 -36.32 28.51
N ARG A 7 -3.81 -35.36 29.35
CA ARG A 7 -4.02 -33.92 29.13
C ARG A 7 -3.22 -33.38 27.93
N ARG A 8 -1.99 -33.86 27.75
CA ARG A 8 -1.11 -33.50 26.63
C ARG A 8 -1.53 -34.20 25.34
N PHE A 9 -2.02 -35.44 25.43
CA PHE A 9 -2.61 -36.14 24.29
C PHE A 9 -3.93 -35.50 23.82
N LEU A 10 -4.80 -35.05 24.73
CA LEU A 10 -6.03 -34.32 24.38
C LEU A 10 -5.75 -32.90 23.85
N GLN A 11 -4.71 -32.21 24.33
CA GLN A 11 -4.23 -30.96 23.72
C GLN A 11 -3.65 -31.18 22.31
N LEU A 12 -2.91 -32.27 22.10
CA LEU A 12 -2.37 -32.63 20.78
C LEU A 12 -3.47 -33.11 19.81
N ALA A 13 -4.47 -33.85 20.30
CA ALA A 13 -5.59 -34.35 19.50
C ALA A 13 -6.63 -33.26 19.19
N GLY A 14 -6.90 -32.34 20.14
CA GLY A 14 -7.70 -31.13 19.90
C GLY A 14 -7.00 -30.14 18.95
N GLY A 15 -5.66 -30.07 19.02
CA GLY A 15 -4.84 -29.39 18.03
C GLY A 15 -5.03 -29.99 16.63
N ALA A 16 -5.08 -31.33 16.48
CA ALA A 16 -5.09 -32.01 15.17
C ALA A 16 -6.29 -31.70 14.27
N ALA A 17 -7.46 -31.46 14.85
CA ALA A 17 -8.65 -31.07 14.11
C ALA A 17 -8.69 -29.56 13.78
N ALA A 18 -8.09 -28.72 14.63
CA ALA A 18 -7.90 -27.29 14.34
C ALA A 18 -6.73 -27.05 13.35
N LEU A 19 -5.77 -27.98 13.31
CA LEU A 19 -4.56 -27.98 12.47
C LEU A 19 -4.90 -28.05 10.95
N THR A 20 -6.11 -28.43 10.54
CA THR A 20 -6.55 -28.49 9.12
C THR A 20 -7.53 -27.39 8.69
N ALA A 21 -8.28 -26.79 9.63
CA ALA A 21 -9.44 -25.94 9.32
C ALA A 21 -9.09 -24.54 8.75
N LEU A 22 -7.95 -23.96 9.12
CA LEU A 22 -7.56 -22.61 8.69
C LEU A 22 -7.06 -22.55 7.23
N SER A 23 -6.55 -23.65 6.68
CA SER A 23 -6.27 -23.79 5.24
C SER A 23 -7.53 -24.07 4.42
N ASP A 24 -8.55 -24.68 5.04
CA ASP A 24 -9.82 -25.00 4.37
C ASP A 24 -10.62 -23.73 4.03
N SER A 25 -10.54 -22.67 4.84
CA SER A 25 -11.28 -21.43 4.59
C SER A 25 -10.86 -20.75 3.29
N ILE A 26 -9.55 -20.58 3.09
CA ILE A 26 -8.97 -20.04 1.86
C ILE A 26 -9.19 -21.00 0.69
N ALA A 27 -9.04 -22.32 0.90
CA ALA A 27 -9.27 -23.31 -0.16
C ALA A 27 -10.72 -23.26 -0.68
N ARG A 28 -11.70 -23.22 0.23
CA ARG A 28 -13.12 -23.10 -0.11
C ARG A 28 -13.42 -21.78 -0.80
N ALA A 29 -12.88 -20.67 -0.30
CA ALA A 29 -13.03 -19.36 -0.94
C ALA A 29 -12.50 -19.35 -2.39
N ALA A 30 -11.34 -19.96 -2.63
CA ALA A 30 -10.75 -20.06 -3.96
C ALA A 30 -11.49 -21.02 -4.90
N ALA A 31 -12.09 -22.09 -4.35
CA ALA A 31 -12.79 -23.12 -5.11
C ALA A 31 -14.13 -22.63 -5.70
N ILE A 32 -14.77 -21.64 -5.09
CA ILE A 32 -16.04 -21.10 -5.60
C ILE A 32 -15.76 -20.14 -6.78
N PRO A 33 -16.38 -20.35 -7.95
CA PRO A 33 -16.24 -19.46 -9.09
C PRO A 33 -17.05 -18.18 -8.91
N ALA A 34 -16.66 -17.13 -9.65
CA ALA A 34 -17.45 -15.91 -9.71
C ALA A 34 -18.80 -16.17 -10.38
N GLN A 35 -19.84 -15.46 -9.94
CA GLN A 35 -21.14 -15.39 -10.61
C GLN A 35 -21.45 -13.95 -10.99
N GLY A 36 -22.01 -13.76 -12.18
CA GLY A 36 -22.28 -12.44 -12.74
C GLY A 36 -22.86 -12.54 -14.13
N LEU A 37 -23.49 -11.47 -14.62
CA LEU A 37 -24.07 -11.42 -15.96
C LEU A 37 -23.29 -10.49 -16.90
N THR A 38 -22.50 -9.57 -16.35
CA THR A 38 -21.93 -8.45 -17.11
C THR A 38 -20.44 -8.60 -17.40
N GLY A 39 -19.72 -9.44 -16.66
CA GLY A 39 -18.26 -9.53 -16.73
C GLY A 39 -17.59 -8.24 -16.23
N SER A 40 -18.26 -7.52 -15.32
CA SER A 40 -17.84 -6.19 -14.86
C SER A 40 -18.00 -6.04 -13.35
N LEU A 41 -17.53 -4.91 -12.81
CA LEU A 41 -17.71 -4.53 -11.40
C LEU A 41 -19.17 -4.64 -10.94
N GLN A 42 -20.15 -4.46 -11.83
CA GLN A 42 -21.57 -4.51 -11.48
C GLN A 42 -22.03 -5.88 -10.97
N ASP A 43 -21.27 -6.94 -11.27
CA ASP A 43 -21.56 -8.30 -10.78
C ASP A 43 -21.23 -8.48 -9.29
N VAL A 44 -20.45 -7.59 -8.67
CA VAL A 44 -20.20 -7.60 -7.22
C VAL A 44 -21.49 -7.17 -6.51
N GLU A 45 -22.13 -8.03 -5.73
CA GLU A 45 -23.33 -7.66 -4.97
C GLU A 45 -23.03 -7.24 -3.53
N HIS A 46 -21.92 -7.76 -2.96
CA HIS A 46 -21.52 -7.50 -1.59
C HIS A 46 -20.05 -7.06 -1.51
N ILE A 47 -19.80 -5.96 -0.80
CA ILE A 47 -18.46 -5.48 -0.46
C ILE A 47 -18.30 -5.59 1.05
N VAL A 48 -17.32 -6.37 1.51
CA VAL A 48 -17.00 -6.56 2.91
C VAL A 48 -15.63 -5.97 3.20
N VAL A 49 -15.51 -5.14 4.22
CA VAL A 49 -14.25 -4.50 4.62
C VAL A 49 -13.88 -4.92 6.03
N LEU A 50 -12.69 -5.50 6.19
CA LEU A 50 -12.04 -5.79 7.46
C LEU A 50 -10.73 -5.02 7.50
N MET A 51 -10.67 -3.98 8.32
CA MET A 51 -9.46 -3.21 8.59
C MET A 51 -8.89 -3.63 9.93
N GLN A 52 -7.68 -4.18 9.89
CA GLN A 52 -6.87 -4.62 11.02
C GLN A 52 -5.93 -3.49 11.49
N GLU A 53 -5.21 -3.73 12.59
CA GLU A 53 -4.21 -2.88 13.25
C GLU A 53 -2.82 -3.54 13.19
N ASN A 54 -1.78 -2.82 13.60
CA ASN A 54 -1.09 -1.98 12.62
C ASN A 54 0.14 -2.69 12.03
N ARG A 55 0.28 -2.68 10.70
CA ARG A 55 1.33 -3.45 10.00
C ARG A 55 1.78 -2.75 8.72
N SER A 56 3.10 -2.51 8.60
CA SER A 56 3.67 -2.07 7.33
C SER A 56 3.70 -3.21 6.31
N PHE A 57 3.70 -2.87 5.02
CA PHE A 57 3.80 -3.86 3.95
C PHE A 57 5.13 -4.62 4.03
N ASP A 58 6.27 -3.94 4.15
CA ASP A 58 7.57 -4.61 4.25
C ASP A 58 7.69 -5.49 5.52
N HIS A 59 7.03 -5.12 6.61
CA HIS A 59 7.03 -5.92 7.83
C HIS A 59 6.36 -7.28 7.61
N TYR A 60 5.29 -7.38 6.83
CA TYR A 60 4.65 -8.66 6.52
C TYR A 60 5.18 -9.32 5.24
N PHE A 61 5.21 -8.58 4.14
CA PHE A 61 5.39 -9.13 2.79
C PHE A 61 6.70 -8.70 2.14
N GLY A 62 7.56 -7.92 2.81
CA GLY A 62 8.82 -7.44 2.24
C GLY A 62 9.75 -8.57 1.76
N SER A 63 9.64 -9.77 2.33
CA SER A 63 10.40 -10.96 1.92
C SER A 63 9.68 -11.86 0.91
N MET A 64 8.41 -11.63 0.60
CA MET A 64 7.62 -12.44 -0.34
C MET A 64 8.17 -12.34 -1.78
N LYS A 65 8.09 -13.42 -2.55
CA LYS A 65 8.50 -13.39 -3.97
C LYS A 65 7.63 -12.47 -4.82
N GLY A 66 8.25 -11.78 -5.77
CA GLY A 66 7.56 -11.03 -6.82
C GLY A 66 6.75 -9.81 -6.38
N VAL A 67 6.84 -9.40 -5.12
CA VAL A 67 6.36 -8.09 -4.66
C VAL A 67 7.49 -7.07 -4.69
N ARG A 68 7.15 -5.78 -4.74
CA ARG A 68 8.12 -4.72 -4.46
C ARG A 68 8.47 -4.69 -2.97
N GLY A 69 9.49 -5.46 -2.57
CA GLY A 69 9.94 -5.65 -1.19
C GLY A 69 11.45 -5.42 -1.02
N PHE A 70 12.11 -6.20 -0.17
CA PHE A 70 13.53 -6.03 0.19
C PHE A 70 14.53 -6.22 -0.96
N GLY A 71 14.09 -6.81 -2.07
CA GLY A 71 14.85 -6.99 -3.30
C GLY A 71 14.49 -5.96 -4.38
N ASP A 72 13.75 -4.88 -4.08
CA ASP A 72 13.48 -3.80 -5.04
C ASP A 72 14.80 -3.36 -5.72
N PRO A 73 14.94 -3.44 -7.06
CA PRO A 73 16.16 -3.04 -7.75
C PRO A 73 16.37 -1.51 -7.79
N ARG A 74 15.35 -0.73 -7.40
CA ARG A 74 15.30 0.73 -7.56
C ARG A 74 14.82 1.44 -6.29
N PRO A 75 15.40 1.14 -5.11
CA PRO A 75 15.07 1.85 -3.88
C PRO A 75 15.51 3.31 -3.98
N VAL A 76 14.92 4.16 -3.15
CA VAL A 76 15.41 5.53 -2.99
C VAL A 76 16.81 5.50 -2.34
N THR A 77 17.70 6.35 -2.84
CA THR A 77 19.03 6.58 -2.24
C THR A 77 18.93 7.68 -1.19
N LEU A 78 19.39 7.38 0.03
CA LEU A 78 19.45 8.33 1.14
C LEU A 78 20.54 9.39 0.91
N PRO A 79 20.53 10.51 1.65
CA PRO A 79 21.62 11.48 1.65
C PRO A 79 23.01 10.88 1.97
N SER A 80 23.07 9.73 2.65
CA SER A 80 24.30 8.98 2.90
C SER A 80 24.91 8.34 1.64
N GLY A 81 24.18 8.32 0.52
CA GLY A 81 24.54 7.61 -0.71
C GLY A 81 24.19 6.11 -0.70
N LYS A 82 23.60 5.61 0.39
CA LYS A 82 23.15 4.21 0.52
C LYS A 82 21.65 4.09 0.22
N PRO A 83 21.17 2.89 -0.15
CA PRO A 83 19.73 2.62 -0.24
C PRO A 83 18.97 2.94 1.06
N VAL A 84 17.68 3.20 0.94
CA VAL A 84 16.75 3.54 2.03
C VAL A 84 16.77 2.59 3.24
N TRP A 85 17.14 1.33 3.06
CA TRP A 85 17.24 0.35 4.15
C TRP A 85 18.35 0.64 5.17
N TYR A 86 19.35 1.44 4.81
CA TYR A 86 20.52 1.75 5.65
C TYR A 86 20.22 2.90 6.61
N GLN A 87 19.25 2.70 7.51
CA GLN A 87 18.88 3.68 8.54
C GLN A 87 19.93 3.72 9.65
N THR A 88 20.07 4.86 10.35
CA THR A 88 21.05 5.00 11.43
C THR A 88 20.41 5.39 12.75
N ASP A 89 20.93 4.85 13.86
CA ASP A 89 20.58 5.31 15.20
C ASP A 89 21.25 6.66 15.57
N ALA A 90 21.02 7.13 16.80
CA ALA A 90 21.62 8.36 17.31
C ALA A 90 23.16 8.32 17.38
N ALA A 91 23.76 7.13 17.48
CA ALA A 91 25.20 6.90 17.48
C ALA A 91 25.78 6.69 16.07
N LYS A 92 24.97 6.88 15.01
CA LYS A 92 25.34 6.65 13.60
C LYS A 92 25.65 5.20 13.26
N LYS A 93 25.22 4.25 14.09
CA LYS A 93 25.27 2.83 13.76
C LYS A 93 24.15 2.51 12.76
N GLU A 94 24.51 1.82 11.69
CA GLU A 94 23.55 1.36 10.68
C GLU A 94 22.71 0.20 11.22
N ILE A 95 21.40 0.29 10.99
CA ILE A 95 20.40 -0.72 11.31
C ILE A 95 19.68 -1.05 10.01
N LEU A 96 19.90 -2.26 9.52
CA LEU A 96 19.21 -2.82 8.36
C LEU A 96 17.93 -3.54 8.79
N PRO A 97 16.97 -3.77 7.89
CA PRO A 97 15.84 -4.66 8.16
C PRO A 97 16.32 -6.03 8.66
N PHE A 98 15.70 -6.55 9.71
CA PHE A 98 16.10 -7.82 10.31
C PHE A 98 14.90 -8.66 10.74
N ARG A 99 15.03 -10.00 10.62
CA ARG A 99 14.09 -10.94 11.23
C ARG A 99 14.59 -11.27 12.65
N PRO A 100 13.84 -10.96 13.70
CA PRO A 100 14.17 -11.35 15.08
C PRO A 100 14.42 -12.86 15.19
N GLN A 101 15.49 -13.26 15.90
CA GLN A 101 15.92 -14.65 16.02
C GLN A 101 15.23 -15.36 17.19
N VAL A 102 13.91 -15.47 17.11
CA VAL A 102 13.07 -16.19 18.08
C VAL A 102 12.20 -17.22 17.33
N ASN A 103 11.88 -18.31 18.03
CA ASN A 103 10.96 -19.31 17.49
C ASN A 103 9.52 -18.75 17.50
N ASN A 104 8.73 -19.11 16.49
CA ASN A 104 7.33 -18.72 16.37
C ASN A 104 7.13 -17.19 16.51
N LEU A 105 7.87 -16.39 15.75
CA LEU A 105 7.82 -14.93 15.87
C LEU A 105 6.41 -14.37 15.62
N GLY A 106 5.63 -14.94 14.69
CA GLY A 106 4.23 -14.56 14.48
C GLY A 106 3.28 -14.88 15.64
N MET A 107 3.75 -15.61 16.66
CA MET A 107 3.03 -15.88 17.92
C MET A 107 3.49 -14.99 19.08
N GLN A 108 4.40 -14.03 18.84
CA GLN A 108 4.90 -13.10 19.86
C GLN A 108 4.03 -11.85 19.92
N PHE A 109 3.93 -11.25 21.12
CA PHE A 109 3.28 -9.97 21.38
C PHE A 109 4.32 -8.88 21.11
N ILE A 110 4.57 -8.54 19.85
CA ILE A 110 5.64 -7.59 19.48
C ILE A 110 5.32 -6.22 20.07
N GLN A 111 6.32 -5.52 20.61
CA GLN A 111 6.08 -4.20 21.19
C GLN A 111 5.40 -3.24 20.20
N ASP A 112 4.52 -2.41 20.75
CA ASP A 112 3.97 -1.23 20.10
C ASP A 112 5.07 -0.19 19.83
N LEU A 113 4.98 0.48 18.69
CA LEU A 113 5.91 1.53 18.27
C LEU A 113 5.20 2.88 18.20
N ASN A 114 5.99 3.94 18.13
CA ASN A 114 5.39 5.26 17.95
C ASN A 114 4.73 5.33 16.55
N HIS A 115 3.46 5.69 16.48
CA HIS A 115 2.76 5.98 15.22
C HIS A 115 1.94 7.28 15.32
N ASP A 116 2.40 8.24 16.14
CA ASP A 116 1.80 9.56 16.16
C ASP A 116 2.27 10.44 14.98
N TRP A 117 1.58 11.58 14.79
CA TRP A 117 1.96 12.59 13.78
C TRP A 117 3.42 13.05 13.90
N ALA A 118 3.88 13.31 15.13
CA ALA A 118 5.20 13.89 15.34
C ALA A 118 6.32 12.92 14.92
N GLY A 119 6.24 11.66 15.33
CA GLY A 119 7.17 10.63 14.94
C GLY A 119 7.00 10.17 13.50
N GLY A 120 5.76 10.13 12.96
CA GLY A 120 5.52 9.85 11.55
C GLY A 120 6.19 10.88 10.63
N GLN A 121 5.94 12.16 10.89
CA GLN A 121 6.59 13.27 10.19
C GLN A 121 8.11 13.31 10.42
N LYS A 122 8.59 12.95 11.62
CA LYS A 122 10.03 12.85 11.90
C LYS A 122 10.68 11.74 11.09
N ALA A 123 10.09 10.55 10.98
CA ALA A 123 10.61 9.45 10.16
C ALA A 123 10.61 9.82 8.66
N PHE A 124 9.54 10.49 8.21
CA PHE A 124 9.38 10.98 6.85
C PHE A 124 10.44 12.04 6.48
N ASN A 125 10.77 12.94 7.41
CA ASN A 125 11.81 13.97 7.29
C ASN A 125 11.77 14.75 5.96
N ASN A 126 10.61 15.33 5.62
CA ASN A 126 10.40 16.08 4.38
C ASN A 126 10.77 15.28 3.12
N GLY A 127 10.43 13.98 3.09
CA GLY A 127 10.71 13.07 1.97
C GLY A 127 12.14 12.53 1.92
N LYS A 128 13.07 12.97 2.79
CA LYS A 128 14.42 12.38 2.89
C LYS A 128 14.38 10.95 3.43
N TYR A 129 13.38 10.66 4.26
CA TYR A 129 13.02 9.30 4.67
C TYR A 129 14.17 8.51 5.33
N ASP A 130 14.99 9.23 6.11
CA ASP A 130 16.27 8.78 6.69
C ASP A 130 16.32 8.86 8.22
N GLN A 131 15.16 9.01 8.89
CA GLN A 131 15.05 9.24 10.34
C GLN A 131 14.16 8.22 11.04
N TRP A 132 14.02 7.01 10.49
CA TRP A 132 13.16 5.97 11.06
C TRP A 132 13.56 5.56 12.48
N VAL A 133 14.80 5.09 12.66
CA VAL A 133 15.28 4.62 13.96
C VAL A 133 15.27 5.72 15.03
N PRO A 134 15.70 6.98 14.74
CA PRO A 134 15.58 8.08 15.70
C PRO A 134 14.15 8.55 15.99
N ALA A 135 13.21 8.36 15.06
CA ALA A 135 11.81 8.73 15.27
C ALA A 135 11.06 7.69 16.10
N LYS A 136 11.44 6.42 15.94
CA LYS A 136 10.79 5.26 16.51
C LYS A 136 11.76 4.59 17.48
N THR A 137 12.19 3.37 17.17
CA THR A 137 13.30 2.67 17.79
C THR A 137 13.91 1.73 16.75
N ALA A 138 14.96 0.96 17.07
CA ALA A 138 15.51 -0.02 16.13
C ALA A 138 14.50 -1.14 15.76
N THR A 139 13.50 -1.39 16.61
CA THR A 139 12.42 -2.35 16.36
C THR A 139 11.61 -2.02 15.09
N THR A 140 11.59 -0.76 14.65
CA THR A 140 10.97 -0.36 13.38
C THR A 140 11.48 -1.20 12.20
N MET A 141 12.73 -1.65 12.25
CA MET A 141 13.36 -2.42 11.18
C MET A 141 13.06 -3.93 11.25
N ALA A 142 12.22 -4.39 12.19
CA ALA A 142 11.84 -5.81 12.29
C ALA A 142 10.86 -6.21 11.16
N TYR A 143 10.97 -7.43 10.65
CA TYR A 143 10.02 -8.01 9.68
C TYR A 143 9.74 -9.49 9.95
N LEU A 144 8.67 -9.98 9.33
CA LEU A 144 8.17 -11.36 9.37
C LEU A 144 8.37 -12.05 8.01
N THR A 145 8.46 -13.37 8.06
CA THR A 145 8.60 -14.25 6.89
C THR A 145 7.39 -15.16 6.73
N ARG A 146 7.35 -15.92 5.64
CA ARG A 146 6.32 -16.95 5.40
C ARG A 146 6.19 -17.94 6.55
N GLU A 147 7.29 -18.32 7.18
CA GLU A 147 7.30 -19.22 8.32
C GLU A 147 6.62 -18.60 9.56
N ASP A 148 6.63 -17.27 9.67
CA ASP A 148 6.06 -16.53 10.79
C ASP A 148 4.56 -16.26 10.60
N ILE A 149 4.12 -15.96 9.36
CA ILE A 149 2.74 -15.63 9.00
C ILE A 149 2.25 -16.37 7.73
N PRO A 150 2.25 -17.73 7.74
CA PRO A 150 1.93 -18.57 6.60
C PRO A 150 0.49 -18.39 6.12
N PHE A 151 -0.46 -18.02 6.99
CA PHE A 151 -1.85 -17.75 6.61
C PHE A 151 -1.95 -16.54 5.67
N HIS A 152 -1.31 -15.42 6.04
CA HIS A 152 -1.30 -14.20 5.22
C HIS A 152 -0.57 -14.41 3.89
N TYR A 153 0.54 -15.15 3.89
CA TYR A 153 1.24 -15.53 2.65
C TYR A 153 0.39 -16.45 1.77
N ALA A 154 -0.35 -17.38 2.37
CA ALA A 154 -1.26 -18.28 1.65
C ALA A 154 -2.44 -17.52 1.02
N LEU A 155 -3.00 -16.51 1.72
CA LEU A 155 -3.98 -15.59 1.15
C LEU A 155 -3.41 -14.82 -0.04
N ALA A 156 -2.21 -14.27 0.11
CA ALA A 156 -1.53 -13.53 -0.95
C ALA A 156 -1.16 -14.43 -2.14
N ASP A 157 -0.90 -15.72 -1.94
CA ASP A 157 -0.65 -16.69 -3.01
C ASP A 157 -1.92 -17.15 -3.72
N ALA A 158 -3.08 -17.11 -3.05
CA ALA A 158 -4.36 -17.46 -3.64
C ALA A 158 -5.03 -16.29 -4.38
N PHE A 159 -4.92 -15.08 -3.83
CA PHE A 159 -5.67 -13.89 -4.28
C PHE A 159 -4.75 -12.70 -4.60
N THR A 160 -5.31 -11.56 -5.02
CA THR A 160 -4.52 -10.37 -5.33
C THR A 160 -4.02 -9.70 -4.05
N LEU A 161 -2.70 -9.45 -3.98
CA LEU A 161 -2.05 -8.58 -3.00
C LEU A 161 -1.68 -7.24 -3.66
N CYS A 162 -2.11 -6.12 -3.09
CA CYS A 162 -1.71 -4.80 -3.57
C CYS A 162 -0.40 -4.37 -2.88
N ASP A 163 0.67 -4.18 -3.65
CA ASP A 163 2.01 -3.82 -3.12
C ASP A 163 2.36 -2.33 -3.27
N ALA A 164 1.35 -1.52 -3.62
CA ALA A 164 1.38 -0.06 -3.64
C ALA A 164 0.14 0.56 -2.95
N TYR A 165 -0.40 -0.13 -1.93
CA TYR A 165 -1.48 0.37 -1.08
C TYR A 165 -0.90 1.04 0.16
N HIS A 166 -1.23 2.32 0.36
CA HIS A 166 -0.71 3.16 1.43
C HIS A 166 -1.78 3.42 2.49
N CYS A 167 -1.39 3.54 3.77
CA CYS A 167 -2.28 4.20 4.72
C CYS A 167 -2.53 5.65 4.27
N SER A 168 -3.72 6.17 4.51
CA SER A 168 -4.09 7.49 3.98
C SER A 168 -3.40 8.64 4.70
N PHE A 169 -2.94 8.44 5.93
CA PHE A 169 -2.43 9.46 6.82
C PHE A 169 -1.11 9.04 7.49
N LEU A 170 -0.14 9.95 7.55
CA LEU A 170 1.16 9.78 8.21
C LEU A 170 1.04 9.96 9.74
N GLY A 171 0.42 9.00 10.41
CA GLY A 171 0.20 9.01 11.86
C GLY A 171 -0.84 7.98 12.28
N SER A 172 -1.59 8.31 13.34
CA SER A 172 -2.33 7.34 14.15
C SER A 172 -3.54 6.70 13.46
N THR A 173 -4.08 5.67 14.12
CA THR A 173 -5.24 4.86 13.73
C THR A 173 -6.46 5.65 13.29
N ASP A 174 -6.96 6.55 14.15
CA ASP A 174 -8.24 7.21 13.94
C ASP A 174 -8.29 8.03 12.64
N PRO A 175 -7.31 8.94 12.37
CA PRO A 175 -7.23 9.62 11.08
C PRO A 175 -7.27 8.67 9.88
N ASN A 176 -6.58 7.53 9.94
CA ASN A 176 -6.58 6.55 8.86
C ASN A 176 -7.96 5.89 8.68
N ARG A 177 -8.62 5.51 9.78
CA ARG A 177 -10.01 5.01 9.75
C ARG A 177 -10.99 6.07 9.26
N TYR A 178 -10.82 7.36 9.61
CA TYR A 178 -11.64 8.44 9.06
C TYR A 178 -11.52 8.55 7.53
N TYR A 179 -10.34 8.34 6.95
CA TYR A 179 -10.20 8.27 5.49
C TYR A 179 -10.99 7.11 4.87
N MET A 180 -11.03 5.93 5.51
CA MET A 180 -11.87 4.81 5.07
C MET A 180 -13.37 5.12 5.16
N TRP A 181 -13.77 5.84 6.21
CA TRP A 181 -15.19 6.12 6.49
C TRP A 181 -15.72 7.36 5.77
N THR A 182 -14.89 8.35 5.49
CA THR A 182 -15.35 9.69 5.08
C THR A 182 -14.46 10.35 4.03
N GLY A 183 -13.36 9.72 3.61
CA GLY A 183 -12.46 10.24 2.57
C GLY A 183 -11.51 11.36 3.01
N HIS A 184 -11.57 11.81 4.27
CA HIS A 184 -10.67 12.83 4.85
C HIS A 184 -10.72 12.79 6.40
N THR A 185 -9.93 13.64 7.06
CA THR A 185 -9.92 13.82 8.52
C THR A 185 -10.36 15.24 8.94
N GLY A 186 -11.31 15.83 8.18
CA GLY A 186 -11.73 17.23 8.35
C GLY A 186 -10.69 18.25 7.87
N ASN A 187 -10.00 17.93 6.77
CA ASN A 187 -8.83 18.66 6.25
C ASN A 187 -9.15 20.11 5.81
N ASP A 188 -10.42 20.44 5.64
CA ASP A 188 -10.89 21.79 5.31
C ASP A 188 -11.03 22.70 6.54
N GLY A 189 -10.76 22.17 7.75
CA GLY A 189 -10.87 22.89 9.01
C GLY A 189 -12.31 23.04 9.52
N THR A 190 -13.26 22.31 8.95
CA THR A 190 -14.66 22.33 9.36
C THR A 190 -15.04 21.07 10.16
N GLY A 191 -16.20 21.09 10.83
CA GLY A 191 -16.75 19.91 11.49
C GLY A 191 -15.91 19.34 12.64
N GLY A 192 -14.97 20.10 13.21
CA GLY A 192 -14.09 19.66 14.30
C GLY A 192 -12.70 19.16 13.85
N GLY A 193 -12.40 19.20 12.55
CA GLY A 193 -11.07 18.88 12.01
C GLY A 193 -10.12 20.09 11.89
N PRO A 194 -8.89 19.89 11.38
CA PRO A 194 -8.33 18.59 11.03
C PRO A 194 -7.92 17.78 12.27
N VAL A 195 -8.19 16.48 12.25
CA VAL A 195 -7.80 15.55 13.32
C VAL A 195 -6.46 14.90 12.98
N LEU A 196 -5.51 14.96 13.93
CA LEU A 196 -4.11 14.56 13.72
C LEU A 196 -3.66 13.43 14.67
N ASN A 197 -4.58 12.89 15.46
CA ASN A 197 -4.36 11.94 16.55
C ASN A 197 -5.68 11.21 16.88
N ASN A 198 -5.65 10.30 17.85
CA ASN A 198 -6.83 9.58 18.35
C ASN A 198 -7.61 10.44 19.36
N ALA A 199 -8.07 11.63 18.95
CA ALA A 199 -8.72 12.58 19.86
C ALA A 199 -10.18 12.26 20.19
N GLU A 200 -10.88 11.52 19.32
CA GLU A 200 -12.24 11.02 19.55
C GLU A 200 -13.26 12.12 19.96
N ALA A 201 -13.01 13.37 19.55
CA ALA A 201 -13.60 14.55 20.20
C ALA A 201 -15.05 14.82 19.79
N GLY A 202 -15.50 14.28 18.66
CA GLY A 202 -16.81 14.61 18.11
C GLY A 202 -16.78 15.35 16.79
N TYR A 203 -17.23 14.69 15.73
CA TYR A 203 -17.06 15.21 14.38
C TYR A 203 -18.39 15.45 13.67
N GLY A 204 -18.43 16.52 12.88
CA GLY A 204 -19.66 17.05 12.27
C GLY A 204 -19.75 16.94 10.75
N TRP A 205 -18.75 16.35 10.08
CA TRP A 205 -18.81 16.13 8.63
C TRP A 205 -19.50 14.80 8.29
N THR A 206 -20.09 14.73 7.10
CA THR A 206 -20.83 13.57 6.63
C THR A 206 -19.91 12.37 6.37
N THR A 207 -20.33 11.21 6.85
CA THR A 207 -19.68 9.92 6.63
C THR A 207 -20.21 9.20 5.39
N TYR A 208 -19.43 8.31 4.80
CA TYR A 208 -19.84 7.54 3.62
C TYR A 208 -21.05 6.63 3.88
N PRO A 209 -21.20 5.95 5.05
CA PRO A 209 -22.42 5.19 5.35
C PRO A 209 -23.70 6.04 5.40
N GLU A 210 -23.63 7.32 5.82
CA GLU A 210 -24.77 8.25 5.70
C GLU A 210 -25.15 8.48 4.23
N ARG A 211 -24.16 8.56 3.32
CA ARG A 211 -24.41 8.70 1.88
C ARG A 211 -25.01 7.44 1.28
N LEU A 212 -24.51 6.26 1.65
CA LEU A 212 -25.08 4.98 1.26
C LEU A 212 -26.54 4.86 1.75
N GLN A 213 -26.80 5.24 3.01
CA GLN A 213 -28.13 5.26 3.59
C GLN A 213 -29.09 6.16 2.79
N ALA A 214 -28.65 7.36 2.40
CA ALA A 214 -29.45 8.29 1.61
C ALA A 214 -29.70 7.78 0.17
N ALA A 215 -28.76 7.03 -0.41
CA ALA A 215 -28.87 6.44 -1.73
C ALA A 215 -29.67 5.11 -1.76
N GLY A 216 -30.11 4.61 -0.60
CA GLY A 216 -30.80 3.33 -0.51
C GLY A 216 -29.89 2.11 -0.68
N VAL A 217 -28.57 2.28 -0.61
CA VAL A 217 -27.62 1.17 -0.61
C VAL A 217 -27.59 0.56 0.78
N SER A 218 -27.88 -0.73 0.87
CA SER A 218 -27.92 -1.44 2.16
C SER A 218 -26.53 -1.58 2.77
N TRP A 219 -26.42 -1.29 4.07
CA TRP A 219 -25.16 -1.41 4.80
C TRP A 219 -25.35 -1.79 6.26
N LYS A 220 -24.29 -2.33 6.88
CA LYS A 220 -24.22 -2.71 8.30
C LYS A 220 -22.78 -2.77 8.81
N ILE A 221 -22.60 -2.56 10.10
CA ILE A 221 -21.36 -2.89 10.81
C ILE A 221 -21.59 -4.16 11.64
N TYR A 222 -20.72 -5.16 11.45
CA TYR A 222 -20.62 -6.33 12.29
C TYR A 222 -19.55 -6.07 13.35
N GLN A 223 -19.97 -6.02 14.62
CA GLN A 223 -19.13 -5.72 15.78
C GLN A 223 -19.71 -6.36 17.04
N ASP A 224 -18.92 -6.41 18.11
CA ASP A 224 -19.39 -6.65 19.47
C ASP A 224 -19.57 -5.31 20.20
N ILE A 225 -20.63 -5.19 21.01
CA ILE A 225 -20.93 -3.93 21.72
C ILE A 225 -20.08 -3.73 22.98
N GLY A 226 -19.31 -4.73 23.42
CA GLY A 226 -18.55 -4.66 24.66
C GLY A 226 -19.46 -4.49 25.88
N ASP A 227 -19.24 -3.46 26.68
CA ASP A 227 -20.13 -3.07 27.78
C ASP A 227 -21.10 -1.94 27.37
N GLY A 228 -21.19 -1.65 26.07
CA GLY A 228 -21.99 -0.58 25.50
C GLY A 228 -21.26 0.75 25.45
N LEU A 229 -22.02 1.81 25.22
CA LEU A 229 -21.51 3.18 25.19
C LEU A 229 -21.35 3.71 26.62
N ASP A 230 -20.37 4.58 26.83
CA ASP A 230 -20.14 5.24 28.10
C ASP A 230 -21.29 6.21 28.47
N ALA A 231 -21.21 6.81 29.66
CA ALA A 231 -22.22 7.76 30.13
C ALA A 231 -22.36 9.01 29.23
N ALA A 232 -21.37 9.31 28.39
CA ALA A 232 -21.41 10.39 27.41
C ALA A 232 -21.98 9.93 26.05
N GLY A 233 -22.38 8.66 25.91
CA GLY A 233 -22.89 8.09 24.66
C GLY A 233 -21.80 7.83 23.61
N SER A 234 -20.53 7.83 24.02
CA SER A 234 -19.35 7.49 23.21
C SER A 234 -18.93 6.04 23.41
N TRP A 235 -17.95 5.54 22.65
CA TRP A 235 -17.41 4.21 22.86
C TRP A 235 -16.83 4.06 24.28
N GLY A 236 -17.27 3.03 25.01
CA GLY A 236 -16.72 2.69 26.32
C GLY A 236 -15.53 1.76 26.17
N TRP A 237 -14.33 2.24 26.50
CA TRP A 237 -13.15 1.38 26.62
C TRP A 237 -13.38 0.30 27.68
N ILE A 238 -13.12 -0.96 27.32
CA ILE A 238 -13.25 -2.12 28.21
C ILE A 238 -11.90 -2.79 28.40
N ASN A 239 -11.65 -3.33 29.61
CA ASN A 239 -10.40 -4.05 29.92
C ASN A 239 -10.35 -5.48 29.35
N ASP A 240 -11.37 -5.91 28.61
CA ASP A 240 -11.48 -7.24 28.05
C ASP A 240 -11.20 -7.21 26.53
N ALA A 241 -9.95 -7.50 26.17
CA ALA A 241 -9.47 -7.48 24.79
C ALA A 241 -10.18 -8.46 23.83
N TYR A 242 -11.00 -9.38 24.35
CA TYR A 242 -11.74 -10.36 23.54
C TYR A 242 -13.18 -9.93 23.24
N ARG A 243 -13.63 -8.78 23.76
CA ARG A 243 -14.96 -8.21 23.53
C ARG A 243 -14.86 -6.77 23.03
N GLY A 244 -15.96 -6.26 22.52
CA GLY A 244 -16.05 -4.94 21.93
C GLY A 244 -15.43 -4.81 20.54
N ASN A 245 -15.12 -3.58 20.15
CA ASN A 245 -14.58 -3.23 18.84
C ASN A 245 -13.26 -2.45 18.92
N TYR A 246 -12.62 -2.36 20.09
CA TYR A 246 -11.35 -1.63 20.30
C TYR A 246 -11.34 -0.15 19.88
N GLY A 247 -12.50 0.48 19.67
CA GLY A 247 -12.57 1.84 19.12
C GLY A 247 -12.45 1.90 17.58
N ASP A 248 -12.32 0.75 16.93
CA ASP A 248 -12.10 0.60 15.48
C ASP A 248 -13.32 0.96 14.63
N ASN A 249 -14.51 1.01 15.26
CA ASN A 249 -15.70 1.60 14.69
C ASN A 249 -15.73 3.11 14.96
N SER A 250 -14.89 3.84 14.24
CA SER A 250 -14.71 5.29 14.45
C SER A 250 -15.95 6.13 14.07
N LEU A 251 -17.00 5.53 13.46
CA LEU A 251 -18.28 6.21 13.27
C LEU A 251 -18.90 6.64 14.61
N LEU A 252 -18.60 5.94 15.70
CA LEU A 252 -19.07 6.26 17.04
C LEU A 252 -18.54 7.60 17.56
N TYR A 253 -17.54 8.20 16.91
CA TYR A 253 -17.00 9.51 17.26
C TYR A 253 -17.68 10.66 16.49
N PHE A 254 -18.57 10.35 15.55
CA PHE A 254 -19.31 11.36 14.79
C PHE A 254 -20.60 11.74 15.51
N ASN A 255 -20.88 13.04 15.58
CA ASN A 255 -22.03 13.60 16.29
C ASN A 255 -23.36 13.00 15.84
N THR A 256 -23.51 12.71 14.54
CA THR A 256 -24.72 12.08 14.00
C THR A 256 -24.98 10.71 14.63
N TYR A 257 -23.93 9.92 14.85
CA TYR A 257 -24.06 8.58 15.45
C TYR A 257 -24.19 8.67 16.97
N ARG A 258 -23.38 9.50 17.66
CA ARG A 258 -23.50 9.73 19.11
C ARG A 258 -24.91 10.15 19.52
N ASN A 259 -25.55 10.98 18.69
CA ASN A 259 -26.90 11.48 18.93
C ASN A 259 -28.03 10.61 18.33
N ALA A 260 -27.70 9.58 17.55
CA ALA A 260 -28.69 8.69 16.94
C ALA A 260 -29.53 7.98 18.01
N GLN A 261 -30.83 7.88 17.79
CA GLN A 261 -31.76 7.25 18.74
C GLN A 261 -32.05 5.80 18.33
N PRO A 262 -32.34 4.89 19.29
CA PRO A 262 -32.81 3.53 18.98
C PRO A 262 -33.96 3.52 17.96
N GLY A 263 -33.88 2.62 16.98
CA GLY A 263 -34.84 2.53 15.87
C GLY A 263 -34.54 3.44 14.67
N SER A 264 -33.52 4.31 14.77
CA SER A 264 -32.99 5.00 13.59
C SER A 264 -31.98 4.11 12.86
N PRO A 265 -31.92 4.14 11.51
CA PRO A 265 -30.98 3.31 10.76
C PRO A 265 -29.51 3.48 11.18
N LEU A 266 -29.09 4.70 11.53
CA LEU A 266 -27.72 4.97 11.96
C LEU A 266 -27.40 4.32 13.32
N TYR A 267 -28.35 4.37 14.27
CA TYR A 267 -28.20 3.67 15.55
C TYR A 267 -28.16 2.16 15.33
N ASP A 268 -29.18 1.63 14.65
CA ASP A 268 -29.37 0.18 14.53
C ASP A 268 -28.22 -0.49 13.78
N LYS A 269 -27.62 0.18 12.80
CA LYS A 269 -26.57 -0.39 11.94
C LYS A 269 -25.13 -0.14 12.40
N ALA A 270 -24.90 0.85 13.26
CA ALA A 270 -23.55 1.24 13.67
C ALA A 270 -23.32 1.25 15.20
N ARG A 271 -24.37 1.28 16.02
CA ARG A 271 -24.27 1.29 17.50
C ARG A 271 -24.69 -0.03 18.15
N THR A 272 -25.40 -0.88 17.41
CA THR A 272 -25.74 -2.22 17.89
C THR A 272 -24.76 -3.24 17.34
N GLY A 273 -24.82 -4.46 17.86
CA GLY A 273 -23.90 -5.54 17.55
C GLY A 273 -24.24 -6.76 18.39
N THR A 274 -23.32 -7.70 18.45
CA THR A 274 -23.44 -8.82 19.39
C THR A 274 -23.18 -8.39 20.82
N ASP A 275 -23.75 -9.13 21.75
CA ASP A 275 -23.38 -9.12 23.17
C ASP A 275 -22.65 -10.43 23.51
N ALA A 276 -21.32 -10.44 23.35
CA ALA A 276 -20.48 -11.58 23.68
C ALA A 276 -20.51 -11.95 25.17
N LYS A 277 -20.83 -10.99 26.06
CA LYS A 277 -21.01 -11.25 27.50
C LYS A 277 -22.24 -12.10 27.76
N ALA A 278 -23.30 -11.88 26.98
CA ALA A 278 -24.51 -12.69 26.97
C ALA A 278 -24.39 -13.97 26.13
N GLY A 279 -23.20 -14.27 25.57
CA GLY A 279 -22.92 -15.48 24.81
C GLY A 279 -23.27 -15.40 23.32
N GLN A 280 -23.52 -14.21 22.77
CA GLN A 280 -23.73 -14.03 21.33
C GLN A 280 -22.39 -14.04 20.58
N GLY A 281 -22.37 -14.61 19.37
CA GLY A 281 -21.18 -14.66 18.51
C GLY A 281 -21.34 -13.85 17.23
N LEU A 282 -20.39 -12.95 16.95
CA LEU A 282 -20.39 -12.13 15.74
C LEU A 282 -20.46 -12.98 14.47
N PHE A 283 -19.66 -14.06 14.42
CA PHE A 283 -19.61 -14.94 13.27
C PHE A 283 -20.90 -15.75 13.06
N ASP A 284 -21.66 -16.03 14.12
CA ASP A 284 -22.95 -16.71 14.00
C ASP A 284 -23.99 -15.77 13.37
N VAL A 285 -23.97 -14.49 13.75
CA VAL A 285 -24.82 -13.47 13.13
C VAL A 285 -24.44 -13.24 11.67
N LEU A 286 -23.15 -13.08 11.36
CA LEU A 286 -22.68 -12.92 9.98
C LEU A 286 -23.04 -14.14 9.12
N ARG A 287 -22.80 -15.36 9.62
CA ARG A 287 -23.15 -16.60 8.92
C ARG A 287 -24.66 -16.71 8.69
N SER A 288 -25.48 -16.37 9.69
CA SER A 288 -26.94 -16.37 9.56
C SER A 288 -27.43 -15.40 8.48
N ASP A 289 -26.86 -14.20 8.40
CA ASP A 289 -27.20 -13.23 7.36
C ASP A 289 -26.77 -13.74 5.96
N VAL A 290 -25.58 -14.32 5.84
CA VAL A 290 -25.08 -14.91 4.58
C VAL A 290 -25.95 -16.09 4.11
N GLN A 291 -26.24 -17.04 5.00
CA GLN A 291 -27.07 -18.22 4.68
C GLN A 291 -28.49 -17.85 4.29
N ALA A 292 -29.04 -16.79 4.86
CA ALA A 292 -30.37 -16.32 4.55
C ALA A 292 -30.44 -15.31 3.39
N GLY A 293 -29.33 -15.03 2.69
CA GLY A 293 -29.29 -14.05 1.61
C GLY A 293 -29.58 -12.61 2.05
N ARG A 294 -29.25 -12.28 3.31
CA ARG A 294 -29.44 -10.96 3.94
C ARG A 294 -28.15 -10.18 4.17
N LEU A 295 -27.01 -10.65 3.64
CA LEU A 295 -25.77 -9.88 3.68
C LEU A 295 -26.02 -8.52 3.00
N PRO A 296 -25.71 -7.38 3.64
CA PRO A 296 -25.87 -6.06 3.01
C PRO A 296 -24.96 -5.88 1.79
N GLN A 297 -25.29 -4.91 0.94
CA GLN A 297 -24.43 -4.53 -0.18
C GLN A 297 -23.06 -4.02 0.28
N VAL A 298 -23.00 -3.35 1.43
CA VAL A 298 -21.74 -2.93 2.08
C VAL A 298 -21.70 -3.34 3.54
N SER A 299 -20.69 -4.11 3.92
CA SER A 299 -20.50 -4.56 5.30
C SER A 299 -19.11 -4.18 5.80
N TRP A 300 -19.02 -3.65 7.02
CA TRP A 300 -17.75 -3.49 7.72
C TRP A 300 -17.71 -4.42 8.91
N ILE A 301 -16.51 -4.90 9.24
CA ILE A 301 -16.27 -5.77 10.39
C ILE A 301 -15.28 -5.07 11.31
N ALA A 302 -15.65 -4.90 12.58
CA ALA A 302 -14.77 -4.36 13.61
C ALA A 302 -14.48 -5.46 14.64
N ALA A 303 -13.20 -5.78 14.81
CA ALA A 303 -12.76 -6.85 15.68
C ALA A 303 -12.49 -6.35 17.12
N PRO A 304 -12.61 -7.20 18.14
CA PRO A 304 -12.04 -6.94 19.46
C PRO A 304 -10.51 -6.83 19.38
N GLU A 305 -9.90 -6.08 20.30
CA GLU A 305 -8.45 -5.78 20.35
C GLU A 305 -7.57 -7.01 20.06
N ALA A 306 -7.82 -8.13 20.75
CA ALA A 306 -6.99 -9.32 20.66
C ALA A 306 -6.92 -9.90 19.24
N PHE A 307 -7.86 -9.53 18.37
CA PHE A 307 -8.01 -10.04 17.02
C PHE A 307 -7.73 -8.99 15.93
N THR A 308 -7.42 -7.74 16.31
CA THR A 308 -7.12 -6.67 15.34
C THR A 308 -5.76 -6.83 14.69
N GLU A 309 -4.87 -7.65 15.25
CA GLU A 309 -3.43 -7.69 14.92
C GLU A 309 -2.65 -6.46 15.33
N HIS A 310 -3.15 -5.58 16.19
CA HIS A 310 -2.30 -4.59 16.86
C HIS A 310 -1.04 -5.30 17.43
N PRO A 311 0.19 -4.79 17.25
CA PRO A 311 1.42 -5.59 17.40
C PRO A 311 1.63 -6.20 18.77
N ASN A 312 1.13 -5.50 19.78
CA ASN A 312 1.06 -6.01 21.14
C ASN A 312 0.14 -7.24 21.27
N TRP A 313 -0.42 -7.78 20.19
CA TRP A 313 -1.07 -9.07 20.05
C TRP A 313 -0.46 -9.88 18.89
N PRO A 314 -0.37 -11.21 19.03
CA PRO A 314 0.18 -12.06 17.99
C PRO A 314 -0.61 -12.04 16.67
N ALA A 315 0.11 -12.06 15.54
CA ALA A 315 -0.48 -12.07 14.20
C ALA A 315 -1.40 -13.29 13.96
N ASN A 316 -1.19 -14.41 14.67
CA ASN A 316 -2.04 -15.59 14.52
C ASN A 316 -3.49 -15.38 15.01
N TYR A 317 -3.74 -14.43 15.90
CA TYR A 317 -5.09 -14.15 16.41
C TYR A 317 -5.95 -13.50 15.33
N GLY A 318 -5.41 -12.50 14.61
CA GLY A 318 -6.09 -11.92 13.48
C GLY A 318 -6.20 -12.86 12.28
N ALA A 319 -5.20 -13.70 12.03
CA ALA A 319 -5.31 -14.79 11.04
C ALA A 319 -6.53 -15.69 11.31
N TRP A 320 -6.73 -16.08 12.58
CA TRP A 320 -7.91 -16.84 12.98
C TRP A 320 -9.21 -16.07 12.74
N TYR A 321 -9.25 -14.79 13.10
CA TYR A 321 -10.43 -13.93 12.91
C TYR A 321 -10.80 -13.77 11.43
N ILE A 322 -9.80 -13.51 10.57
CA ILE A 322 -9.96 -13.45 9.10
C ILE A 322 -10.52 -14.78 8.58
N ALA A 323 -10.01 -15.91 9.05
CA ALA A 323 -10.51 -17.22 8.63
C ALA A 323 -11.97 -17.43 9.04
N GLN A 324 -12.40 -16.97 10.23
CA GLN A 324 -13.80 -17.05 10.64
C GLN A 324 -14.72 -16.16 9.80
N VAL A 325 -14.25 -14.98 9.39
CA VAL A 325 -14.95 -14.14 8.41
C VAL A 325 -15.11 -14.87 7.08
N LEU A 326 -14.03 -15.45 6.54
CA LEU A 326 -14.08 -16.25 5.32
C LEU A 326 -15.02 -17.46 5.45
N ASP A 327 -15.00 -18.15 6.58
CA ASP A 327 -15.90 -19.27 6.86
C ASP A 327 -17.37 -18.84 6.84
N ALA A 328 -17.70 -17.68 7.42
CA ALA A 328 -19.05 -17.15 7.41
C ALA A 328 -19.48 -16.73 6.00
N LEU A 329 -18.63 -16.01 5.26
CA LEU A 329 -18.93 -15.54 3.90
C LEU A 329 -19.07 -16.70 2.90
N THR A 330 -18.24 -17.74 3.03
CA THR A 330 -18.27 -18.93 2.15
C THR A 330 -19.33 -19.96 2.54
N SER A 331 -20.09 -19.73 3.62
CA SER A 331 -21.15 -20.64 4.07
C SER A 331 -22.35 -20.71 3.11
N ASN A 332 -22.47 -19.72 2.22
CA ASN A 332 -23.39 -19.74 1.10
C ASN A 332 -22.60 -19.44 -0.19
N PRO A 333 -22.35 -20.45 -1.05
CA PRO A 333 -21.58 -20.28 -2.28
C PRO A 333 -22.15 -19.22 -3.23
N ASP A 334 -23.47 -19.05 -3.29
CA ASP A 334 -24.10 -18.08 -4.20
C ASP A 334 -23.83 -16.63 -3.76
N VAL A 335 -23.79 -16.39 -2.44
CA VAL A 335 -23.41 -15.07 -1.89
C VAL A 335 -21.93 -14.82 -2.10
N TRP A 336 -21.07 -15.78 -1.75
CA TRP A 336 -19.62 -15.63 -1.92
C TRP A 336 -19.21 -15.40 -3.38
N ALA A 337 -19.87 -16.09 -4.32
CA ALA A 337 -19.63 -15.94 -5.75
C ALA A 337 -19.79 -14.50 -6.26
N ARG A 338 -20.47 -13.63 -5.48
CA ARG A 338 -20.73 -12.22 -5.78
C ARG A 338 -20.13 -11.25 -4.76
N THR A 339 -19.19 -11.72 -3.94
CA THR A 339 -18.62 -10.95 -2.83
C THR A 339 -17.19 -10.52 -3.12
N ALA A 340 -16.85 -9.30 -2.70
CA ALA A 340 -15.48 -8.82 -2.57
C ALA A 340 -15.18 -8.58 -1.08
N LEU A 341 -14.19 -9.30 -0.53
CA LEU A 341 -13.65 -9.05 0.80
C LEU A 341 -12.32 -8.28 0.68
N PHE A 342 -12.26 -7.11 1.30
CA PHE A 342 -11.04 -6.32 1.47
C PHE A 342 -10.49 -6.51 2.87
N ILE A 343 -9.26 -6.99 2.96
CA ILE A 343 -8.51 -7.09 4.22
C ILE A 343 -7.35 -6.12 4.13
N THR A 344 -7.37 -5.07 4.95
CA THR A 344 -6.34 -4.02 4.99
C THR A 344 -5.93 -3.76 6.43
N TYR A 345 -4.92 -2.92 6.60
CA TYR A 345 -4.55 -2.34 7.88
C TYR A 345 -4.79 -0.83 7.84
N ASP A 346 -4.98 -0.23 9.01
CA ASP A 346 -5.17 1.21 9.19
C ASP A 346 -3.86 1.99 9.02
N GLU A 347 -2.77 1.57 9.66
CA GLU A 347 -1.45 2.17 9.57
C GLU A 347 -0.35 1.15 9.89
N ASN A 348 0.89 1.60 10.03
CA ASN A 348 2.08 0.76 10.01
C ASN A 348 2.69 0.46 11.39
N ASP A 349 2.08 0.89 12.49
CA ASP A 349 2.57 0.92 13.88
C ASP A 349 3.79 1.82 14.12
N GLY A 350 4.46 2.22 13.04
CA GLY A 350 5.85 2.67 13.08
C GLY A 350 6.83 1.60 12.59
N PHE A 351 6.40 0.43 12.12
CA PHE A 351 7.26 -0.49 11.35
C PHE A 351 7.67 0.11 10.01
N PHE A 352 8.92 -0.11 9.65
CA PHE A 352 9.55 0.44 8.46
C PHE A 352 8.88 -0.08 7.17
N ASP A 353 8.76 0.79 6.18
CA ASP A 353 8.50 0.42 4.79
C ASP A 353 9.44 1.22 3.89
N HIS A 354 10.07 0.57 2.91
CA HIS A 354 11.13 1.17 2.11
C HIS A 354 10.64 2.13 1.03
N VAL A 355 9.36 2.07 0.64
CA VAL A 355 8.82 2.94 -0.39
C VAL A 355 8.47 4.28 0.23
N VAL A 356 9.15 5.34 -0.21
CA VAL A 356 8.77 6.71 0.14
C VAL A 356 7.34 6.95 -0.37
N PRO A 357 6.36 7.23 0.50
CA PRO A 357 4.98 7.41 0.09
C PRO A 357 4.83 8.56 -0.92
N PRO A 358 3.85 8.52 -1.84
CA PRO A 358 3.46 9.71 -2.58
C PRO A 358 2.98 10.83 -1.65
N TYR A 359 3.47 12.06 -1.86
CA TYR A 359 3.06 13.22 -1.05
C TYR A 359 2.99 14.52 -1.87
N VAL A 360 2.21 15.49 -1.38
CA VAL A 360 2.08 16.81 -1.99
C VAL A 360 3.24 17.75 -1.64
N PRO A 361 3.65 18.67 -2.53
CA PRO A 361 4.68 19.65 -2.21
C PRO A 361 4.16 20.69 -1.21
N GLY A 362 4.99 21.05 -0.22
CA GLY A 362 4.66 22.11 0.74
C GLY A 362 4.77 23.53 0.19
N SER A 363 5.46 23.70 -0.93
CA SER A 363 5.60 24.97 -1.64
C SER A 363 5.99 24.70 -3.09
N ALA A 364 5.85 25.71 -3.95
CA ALA A 364 6.29 25.63 -5.35
C ALA A 364 7.80 25.37 -5.51
N SER A 365 8.63 25.68 -4.49
CA SER A 365 10.07 25.39 -4.52
C SER A 365 10.41 23.93 -4.17
N GLN A 366 9.45 23.19 -3.63
CA GLN A 366 9.54 21.76 -3.29
C GLN A 366 8.81 20.89 -4.33
N GLY A 367 8.27 21.51 -5.38
CA GLY A 367 7.68 20.85 -6.54
C GLY A 367 6.30 21.40 -6.91
N LEU A 368 5.66 20.78 -7.90
CA LEU A 368 4.47 21.33 -8.57
C LEU A 368 3.40 20.25 -8.80
N SER A 369 2.14 20.67 -8.92
CA SER A 369 1.01 19.78 -9.18
C SER A 369 0.07 20.40 -10.21
N THR A 370 -0.45 19.58 -11.14
CA THR A 370 -1.53 19.99 -12.05
C THR A 370 -2.91 19.92 -11.42
N VAL A 371 -3.03 19.37 -10.20
CA VAL A 371 -4.27 19.25 -9.43
C VAL A 371 -4.11 19.91 -8.07
N SER A 372 -5.20 20.41 -7.48
CA SER A 372 -5.14 21.09 -6.19
C SER A 372 -4.63 20.18 -5.08
N THR A 373 -3.65 20.66 -4.31
CA THR A 373 -3.02 19.95 -3.18
C THR A 373 -3.42 20.50 -1.82
N THR A 374 -4.25 21.55 -1.78
CA THR A 374 -4.56 22.31 -0.56
C THR A 374 -5.13 21.44 0.56
N LEU A 375 -5.98 20.46 0.22
CA LEU A 375 -6.61 19.57 1.19
C LEU A 375 -5.71 18.39 1.63
N ASP A 376 -4.49 18.29 1.12
CA ASP A 376 -3.52 17.24 1.49
C ASP A 376 -2.27 17.81 2.20
N TRP A 377 -2.25 19.12 2.46
CA TRP A 377 -1.18 19.79 3.20
C TRP A 377 -1.70 20.43 4.49
N PHE A 378 -1.10 20.08 5.62
CA PHE A 378 -1.36 20.72 6.91
C PHE A 378 -0.42 21.92 7.11
N PRO A 379 -0.94 23.15 7.31
CA PRO A 379 -0.10 24.35 7.44
C PRO A 379 0.67 24.44 8.77
N GLY A 380 0.43 23.54 9.72
CA GLY A 380 1.00 23.61 11.06
C GLY A 380 0.10 24.36 12.05
N LYS A 381 0.21 24.03 13.34
CA LYS A 381 -0.37 24.79 14.46
C LYS A 381 0.46 24.56 15.71
N THR A 382 0.21 25.30 16.79
CA THR A 382 0.89 25.06 18.08
C THR A 382 0.78 23.58 18.48
N GLY A 383 1.91 22.93 18.73
CA GLY A 383 1.98 21.50 19.08
C GLY A 383 2.05 20.53 17.89
N TYR A 384 1.80 20.98 16.66
CA TYR A 384 1.85 20.13 15.47
C TYR A 384 2.61 20.82 14.33
N GLN A 385 3.73 20.22 13.89
CA GLN A 385 4.48 20.72 12.75
C GLN A 385 3.67 20.66 11.45
N ALA A 386 3.94 21.59 10.53
CA ALA A 386 3.42 21.55 9.17
C ALA A 386 3.95 20.33 8.41
N GLY A 387 3.16 19.81 7.48
CA GLY A 387 3.54 18.64 6.68
C GLY A 387 2.39 18.10 5.84
N PRO A 388 2.66 17.18 4.91
CA PRO A 388 1.60 16.50 4.17
C PRO A 388 0.80 15.63 5.13
N TYR A 389 -0.53 15.55 4.93
CA TYR A 389 -1.35 14.59 5.66
C TYR A 389 -0.96 13.15 5.33
N GLY A 390 -0.65 12.91 4.05
CA GLY A 390 -0.25 11.61 3.52
C GLY A 390 0.16 11.73 2.04
N LEU A 391 0.24 10.62 1.30
CA LEU A 391 -0.04 9.26 1.76
C LEU A 391 0.97 8.83 2.85
N GLY A 392 0.56 7.88 3.67
CA GLY A 392 1.41 7.23 4.66
C GLY A 392 2.14 6.03 4.10
N GLN A 393 2.78 5.28 4.99
CA GLN A 393 3.52 4.06 4.66
C GLN A 393 2.64 3.05 3.94
N ARG A 394 3.26 2.16 3.15
CA ARG A 394 2.50 1.03 2.62
C ARG A 394 2.03 0.13 3.76
N VAL A 395 0.80 -0.32 3.65
CA VAL A 395 0.17 -1.30 4.53
C VAL A 395 -0.39 -2.44 3.67
N PRO A 396 -0.51 -3.67 4.19
CA PRO A 396 -1.08 -4.75 3.41
C PRO A 396 -2.51 -4.45 2.95
N MET A 397 -2.81 -4.83 1.71
CA MET A 397 -4.17 -4.87 1.17
C MET A 397 -4.34 -6.16 0.37
N LEU A 398 -5.10 -7.09 0.93
CA LEU A 398 -5.50 -8.34 0.29
C LEU A 398 -6.92 -8.16 -0.27
N VAL A 399 -7.06 -8.36 -1.57
CA VAL A 399 -8.35 -8.36 -2.24
C VAL A 399 -8.76 -9.82 -2.41
N VAL A 400 -9.70 -10.30 -1.59
CA VAL A 400 -10.13 -11.70 -1.54
C VAL A 400 -11.52 -11.84 -2.15
N SER A 401 -11.57 -12.46 -3.33
CA SER A 401 -12.80 -12.55 -4.11
C SER A 401 -12.64 -13.62 -5.20
N PRO A 402 -13.74 -14.23 -5.68
CA PRO A 402 -13.68 -15.10 -6.86
C PRO A 402 -13.03 -14.43 -8.09
N TRP A 403 -13.11 -13.10 -8.22
CA TRP A 403 -12.50 -12.33 -9.33
C TRP A 403 -11.03 -11.94 -9.10
N SER A 404 -10.49 -12.11 -7.90
CA SER A 404 -9.11 -11.72 -7.58
C SER A 404 -8.15 -12.91 -7.47
N LYS A 405 -8.61 -14.13 -7.80
CA LYS A 405 -7.82 -15.37 -7.74
C LYS A 405 -6.58 -15.34 -8.66
N GLY A 406 -5.62 -16.21 -8.33
CA GLY A 406 -4.41 -16.46 -9.11
C GLY A 406 -3.13 -15.87 -8.52
N GLY A 407 -3.19 -15.38 -7.28
CA GLY A 407 -2.01 -14.92 -6.56
C GLY A 407 -1.32 -13.73 -7.24
N TYR A 408 -2.09 -12.75 -7.72
CA TYR A 408 -1.56 -11.61 -8.44
C TYR A 408 -0.96 -10.54 -7.51
N THR A 409 -0.01 -9.76 -8.00
CA THR A 409 0.33 -8.45 -7.43
C THR A 409 -0.35 -7.32 -8.19
N CYS A 410 -0.84 -6.31 -7.46
CA CYS A 410 -1.35 -5.07 -8.05
C CYS A 410 -0.53 -3.88 -7.54
N SER A 411 0.16 -3.21 -8.47
CA SER A 411 1.08 -2.11 -8.17
C SER A 411 0.54 -0.73 -8.59
N GLU A 412 -0.79 -0.59 -8.73
CA GLU A 412 -1.44 0.73 -8.79
C GLU A 412 -1.38 1.38 -7.41
N THR A 413 -1.05 2.67 -7.37
CA THR A 413 -1.05 3.44 -6.13
C THR A 413 -2.47 3.50 -5.57
N PHE A 414 -2.66 3.07 -4.33
CA PHE A 414 -3.94 3.13 -3.62
C PHE A 414 -3.77 3.69 -2.21
N ASP A 415 -4.88 4.09 -1.61
CA ASP A 415 -4.99 4.38 -0.19
C ASP A 415 -6.37 3.98 0.36
N HIS A 416 -6.71 4.30 1.61
CA HIS A 416 -8.02 3.96 2.18
C HIS A 416 -9.20 4.62 1.44
N THR A 417 -8.98 5.75 0.75
CA THR A 417 -10.04 6.35 -0.08
C THR A 417 -10.34 5.49 -1.31
N SER A 418 -9.43 4.61 -1.73
CA SER A 418 -9.67 3.65 -2.81
C SER A 418 -10.78 2.64 -2.47
N ILE A 419 -11.02 2.33 -1.19
CA ILE A 419 -12.16 1.51 -0.74
C ILE A 419 -13.48 2.23 -1.05
N ILE A 420 -13.60 3.50 -0.66
CA ILE A 420 -14.77 4.33 -0.97
C ILE A 420 -14.93 4.41 -2.49
N ARG A 421 -13.87 4.68 -3.24
CA ARG A 421 -13.94 4.80 -4.71
C ARG A 421 -14.40 3.52 -5.40
N PHE A 422 -14.01 2.35 -4.90
CA PHE A 422 -14.57 1.09 -5.39
C PHE A 422 -16.09 1.04 -5.23
N MET A 423 -16.59 1.45 -4.05
CA MET A 423 -18.02 1.57 -3.77
C MET A 423 -18.70 2.65 -4.64
N GLU A 424 -18.04 3.79 -4.91
CA GLU A 424 -18.55 4.82 -5.84
C GLU A 424 -18.75 4.24 -7.24
N ARG A 425 -17.73 3.52 -7.75
CA ARG A 425 -17.78 2.88 -9.07
C ARG A 425 -18.87 1.82 -9.14
N ARG A 426 -19.15 1.14 -8.02
CA ARG A 426 -20.16 0.09 -7.96
C ARG A 426 -21.58 0.63 -7.84
N PHE A 427 -21.82 1.63 -6.99
CA PHE A 427 -23.17 2.07 -6.61
C PHE A 427 -23.53 3.47 -7.09
N GLY A 428 -22.60 4.23 -7.66
CA GLY A 428 -22.83 5.61 -8.12
C GLY A 428 -22.97 6.63 -6.98
N VAL A 429 -22.53 6.30 -5.76
CA VAL A 429 -22.61 7.19 -4.58
C VAL A 429 -21.27 7.88 -4.37
N THR A 430 -21.16 9.16 -4.74
CA THR A 430 -19.92 9.94 -4.66
C THR A 430 -19.62 10.47 -3.25
N GLU A 431 -18.36 10.40 -2.82
CA GLU A 431 -17.78 11.04 -1.64
C GLU A 431 -17.02 12.34 -2.02
N PRO A 432 -17.63 13.52 -1.84
CA PRO A 432 -16.99 14.80 -2.16
C PRO A 432 -15.78 15.15 -1.30
N HIS A 433 -15.60 14.53 -0.14
CA HIS A 433 -14.47 14.85 0.75
C HIS A 433 -13.13 14.27 0.29
N ILE A 434 -13.12 13.28 -0.63
CA ILE A 434 -11.87 12.80 -1.24
C ILE A 434 -11.27 13.93 -2.06
N SER A 435 -10.07 14.38 -1.69
CA SER A 435 -9.42 15.52 -2.30
C SER A 435 -9.18 15.34 -3.81
N PRO A 436 -9.07 16.47 -4.56
CA PRO A 436 -8.70 16.41 -5.98
C PRO A 436 -7.37 15.68 -6.23
N TRP A 437 -6.39 15.83 -5.34
CA TRP A 437 -5.10 15.17 -5.46
C TRP A 437 -5.19 13.65 -5.27
N ARG A 438 -5.90 13.17 -4.24
CA ARG A 438 -6.11 11.71 -4.04
C ARG A 438 -6.89 11.09 -5.17
N ARG A 439 -7.91 11.77 -5.71
CA ARG A 439 -8.65 11.30 -6.89
C ARG A 439 -7.76 11.13 -8.12
N ALA A 440 -6.75 11.98 -8.27
CA ALA A 440 -5.83 11.95 -9.40
C ALA A 440 -4.74 10.87 -9.29
N VAL A 441 -4.21 10.63 -8.08
CA VAL A 441 -3.03 9.76 -7.87
C VAL A 441 -3.39 8.35 -7.40
N CYS A 442 -4.41 8.20 -6.55
CA CYS A 442 -4.84 6.89 -6.07
C CYS A 442 -5.80 6.24 -7.09
N GLY A 443 -5.78 4.92 -7.21
CA GLY A 443 -6.77 4.17 -7.99
C GLY A 443 -8.06 3.91 -7.21
N ASP A 444 -8.96 3.12 -7.79
CA ASP A 444 -10.29 2.79 -7.24
C ASP A 444 -10.45 1.28 -6.92
N LEU A 445 -9.32 0.58 -6.72
CA LEU A 445 -9.18 -0.87 -6.52
C LEU A 445 -9.66 -1.78 -7.65
N THR A 446 -10.25 -1.26 -8.73
CA THR A 446 -10.80 -2.12 -9.79
C THR A 446 -9.73 -2.91 -10.55
N SER A 447 -8.51 -2.40 -10.65
CA SER A 447 -7.37 -3.11 -11.27
C SER A 447 -6.90 -4.32 -10.46
N ALA A 448 -7.31 -4.47 -9.20
CA ALA A 448 -7.00 -5.65 -8.39
C ALA A 448 -7.82 -6.90 -8.78
N PHE A 449 -8.79 -6.75 -9.70
CA PHE A 449 -9.73 -7.78 -10.12
C PHE A 449 -9.57 -8.15 -11.59
N ASP A 450 -10.05 -9.33 -11.95
CA ASP A 450 -10.43 -9.69 -13.33
C ASP A 450 -11.89 -10.14 -13.32
N PHE A 451 -12.78 -9.24 -13.73
CA PHE A 451 -14.23 -9.48 -13.75
C PHE A 451 -14.69 -10.41 -14.89
N THR A 452 -13.82 -10.70 -15.86
CA THR A 452 -14.12 -11.64 -16.96
C THR A 452 -13.89 -13.10 -16.57
N ARG A 453 -13.27 -13.30 -15.40
CA ARG A 453 -12.89 -14.61 -14.88
C ARG A 453 -14.11 -15.43 -14.46
N SER A 454 -14.12 -16.69 -14.87
CA SER A 454 -15.15 -17.69 -14.51
C SER A 454 -14.55 -19.03 -14.04
N ASP A 455 -13.23 -19.11 -13.90
CA ASP A 455 -12.55 -20.36 -13.56
C ASP A 455 -12.70 -20.75 -12.08
N ALA A 456 -12.77 -22.06 -11.84
CA ALA A 456 -12.68 -22.67 -10.52
C ALA A 456 -11.29 -23.29 -10.35
N THR A 457 -10.26 -22.48 -10.18
CA THR A 457 -8.93 -22.97 -9.81
C THR A 457 -8.77 -22.90 -8.30
N GLY A 458 -8.68 -24.07 -7.64
CA GLY A 458 -8.29 -24.15 -6.24
C GLY A 458 -6.84 -23.68 -6.06
N ALA A 459 -6.54 -23.03 -4.93
CA ALA A 459 -5.18 -22.76 -4.50
C ALA A 459 -4.64 -23.98 -3.74
N ALA A 460 -3.40 -24.40 -4.01
CA ALA A 460 -2.69 -25.31 -3.12
C ALA A 460 -2.17 -24.50 -1.93
N LEU A 461 -2.65 -24.81 -0.73
CA LEU A 461 -2.35 -24.02 0.47
C LEU A 461 -1.56 -24.86 1.46
N PRO A 462 -0.54 -24.27 2.12
CA PRO A 462 0.16 -24.92 3.22
C PRO A 462 -0.77 -25.08 4.43
N SER A 463 -0.48 -26.05 5.29
CA SER A 463 -1.22 -26.28 6.54
C SER A 463 -0.90 -25.19 7.57
N THR A 464 -1.92 -24.47 8.05
CA THR A 464 -1.83 -23.36 9.03
C THR A 464 -2.09 -23.87 10.45
N ALA A 465 -1.36 -24.90 10.80
CA ALA A 465 -1.86 -25.89 11.71
C ALA A 465 -1.88 -25.43 13.20
N GLY A 466 -1.04 -24.47 13.57
CA GLY A 466 -0.80 -24.09 14.98
C GLY A 466 -1.46 -22.80 15.48
N TYR A 467 -2.45 -22.24 14.79
CA TYR A 467 -2.78 -20.80 14.90
C TYR A 467 -3.89 -20.43 15.90
N TYR A 468 -4.51 -21.38 16.61
CA TYR A 468 -5.47 -21.03 17.67
C TYR A 468 -4.72 -20.37 18.86
N PRO A 469 -5.25 -19.26 19.41
CA PRO A 469 -4.79 -18.69 20.68
C PRO A 469 -4.49 -19.77 21.74
N PRO A 470 -3.22 -19.97 22.15
CA PRO A 470 -2.90 -21.03 23.12
C PRO A 470 -3.62 -20.80 24.46
N ASP A 471 -3.89 -19.53 24.79
CA ASP A 471 -4.68 -19.09 25.93
C ASP A 471 -5.31 -17.71 25.66
N ARG A 472 -6.12 -17.23 26.61
CA ARG A 472 -6.77 -15.92 26.57
C ARG A 472 -6.07 -14.85 27.43
N ASN A 473 -4.79 -15.03 27.78
CA ASN A 473 -4.07 -14.10 28.64
C ASN A 473 -3.27 -13.09 27.81
N ARG A 474 -3.09 -11.88 28.34
CA ARG A 474 -2.09 -10.93 27.86
C ARG A 474 -0.71 -11.36 28.36
N HIS A 475 0.29 -11.29 27.49
CA HIS A 475 1.69 -11.61 27.82
C HIS A 475 2.57 -10.35 27.72
N PRO A 476 3.73 -10.30 28.39
CA PRO A 476 4.67 -9.19 28.24
C PRO A 476 5.11 -8.99 26.79
N ASP A 477 5.34 -7.74 26.40
CA ASP A 477 5.77 -7.42 25.05
C ASP A 477 7.16 -7.99 24.75
N TYR A 478 7.27 -8.61 23.57
CA TYR A 478 8.53 -8.99 22.97
C TYR A 478 9.15 -7.76 22.30
N VAL A 479 10.33 -7.38 22.77
CA VAL A 479 11.17 -6.32 22.21
C VAL A 479 12.19 -6.96 21.25
N PRO A 480 12.06 -6.77 19.93
CA PRO A 480 13.01 -7.30 18.95
C PRO A 480 14.46 -6.89 19.20
N ALA A 481 15.33 -7.89 19.35
CA ALA A 481 16.76 -7.66 19.48
C ALA A 481 17.41 -7.48 18.10
N VAL A 482 18.11 -6.36 17.91
CA VAL A 482 18.89 -6.10 16.70
C VAL A 482 20.06 -7.08 16.61
N PRO A 483 20.28 -7.76 15.48
CA PRO A 483 21.45 -8.61 15.28
C PRO A 483 22.77 -7.86 15.47
N ALA A 484 23.79 -8.55 15.99
CA ALA A 484 25.13 -7.97 16.13
C ALA A 484 25.73 -7.54 14.78
N VAL A 485 25.44 -8.29 13.72
CA VAL A 485 25.84 -8.01 12.34
C VAL A 485 24.57 -7.93 11.49
N GLY A 486 24.32 -6.74 10.92
CA GLY A 486 23.21 -6.53 9.99
C GLY A 486 23.52 -7.09 8.61
N ALA A 487 22.52 -7.65 7.95
CA ALA A 487 22.59 -8.06 6.55
C ALA A 487 21.25 -7.74 5.88
N MET A 488 21.28 -7.33 4.61
CA MET A 488 20.05 -7.10 3.86
C MET A 488 19.26 -8.41 3.75
N PRO A 489 17.93 -8.39 4.01
CA PRO A 489 17.09 -9.55 3.76
C PRO A 489 17.14 -9.97 2.30
N ARG A 490 16.84 -11.24 2.05
CA ARG A 490 16.62 -11.77 0.71
C ARG A 490 15.13 -12.03 0.52
N GLN A 491 14.59 -11.72 -0.66
CA GLN A 491 13.23 -12.14 -1.03
C GLN A 491 13.22 -13.61 -1.45
N GLU A 492 12.08 -14.28 -1.26
CA GLU A 492 11.84 -15.63 -1.77
C GLU A 492 12.12 -15.72 -3.29
N PRO A 493 12.69 -16.83 -3.78
CA PRO A 493 12.93 -17.00 -5.21
C PRO A 493 11.64 -17.10 -6.01
N GLY A 494 11.68 -16.53 -7.22
CA GLY A 494 10.62 -16.65 -8.23
C GLY A 494 9.88 -15.35 -8.51
N SER A 495 9.00 -15.42 -9.50
CA SER A 495 8.15 -14.30 -9.95
C SER A 495 6.70 -14.50 -9.52
N LYS A 496 5.92 -13.41 -9.53
CA LYS A 496 4.47 -13.41 -9.27
C LYS A 496 3.74 -12.79 -10.48
N PRO A 497 2.56 -13.29 -10.88
CA PRO A 497 1.78 -12.63 -11.93
C PRO A 497 1.32 -11.24 -11.48
N THR A 498 1.32 -10.26 -12.39
CA THR A 498 0.95 -8.87 -12.08
C THR A 498 -0.35 -8.48 -12.78
N ARG A 499 -1.15 -7.63 -12.13
CA ARG A 499 -2.37 -7.04 -12.72
C ARG A 499 -2.00 -6.00 -13.78
N PRO A 500 -2.76 -5.89 -14.88
CA PRO A 500 -2.58 -4.82 -15.85
C PRO A 500 -2.93 -3.47 -15.21
N LEU A 501 -2.10 -2.45 -15.46
CA LEU A 501 -2.30 -1.10 -14.92
C LEU A 501 -2.59 -0.10 -16.03
N ARG A 502 -3.10 1.09 -15.66
CA ARG A 502 -3.39 2.20 -16.59
C ARG A 502 -2.20 3.14 -16.82
N TYR A 503 -1.04 2.81 -16.27
CA TYR A 503 0.12 3.68 -16.29
C TYR A 503 0.82 3.68 -17.66
N ALA A 504 1.12 4.87 -18.17
CA ALA A 504 2.06 5.06 -19.28
C ALA A 504 3.00 6.25 -19.02
N PRO A 505 3.71 6.26 -17.87
CA PRO A 505 4.44 7.43 -17.41
C PRO A 505 5.64 7.76 -18.30
N TYR A 506 5.93 9.04 -18.42
CA TYR A 506 7.17 9.52 -18.97
C TYR A 506 7.69 10.71 -18.16
N VAL A 507 9.02 10.80 -18.10
CA VAL A 507 9.72 12.01 -17.66
C VAL A 507 10.82 12.27 -18.66
N ASP A 508 10.73 13.41 -19.35
CA ASP A 508 11.70 13.80 -20.36
C ASP A 508 12.62 14.89 -19.80
N GLY A 509 13.92 14.74 -20.03
CA GLY A 509 14.93 15.71 -19.64
C GLY A 509 15.38 16.54 -20.83
N SER A 510 15.62 17.83 -20.59
CA SER A 510 16.22 18.72 -21.58
C SER A 510 17.23 19.63 -20.90
N ALA A 511 18.50 19.47 -21.23
CA ALA A 511 19.53 20.44 -20.86
C ALA A 511 19.43 21.70 -21.74
N ASP A 512 19.53 22.87 -21.12
CA ASP A 512 19.81 24.15 -21.76
C ASP A 512 21.14 24.71 -21.20
N PRO A 513 22.27 24.39 -21.85
CA PRO A 513 23.56 24.88 -21.40
C PRO A 513 23.76 26.39 -21.51
N ALA A 514 23.00 27.06 -22.37
CA ALA A 514 23.09 28.51 -22.56
C ALA A 514 22.53 29.25 -21.34
N THR A 515 21.41 28.78 -20.80
CA THR A 515 20.81 29.35 -19.58
C THR A 515 21.26 28.66 -18.28
N GLY A 516 21.96 27.53 -18.38
CA GLY A 516 22.39 26.74 -17.23
C GLY A 516 21.20 26.09 -16.50
N LYS A 517 20.18 25.68 -17.26
CA LYS A 517 18.98 25.03 -16.72
C LYS A 517 18.87 23.59 -17.21
N PHE A 518 18.34 22.73 -16.35
CA PHE A 518 17.93 21.39 -16.74
C PHE A 518 16.44 21.25 -16.44
N THR A 519 15.63 21.02 -17.46
CA THR A 519 14.17 20.93 -17.34
C THR A 519 13.74 19.47 -17.38
N LEU A 520 12.83 19.11 -16.49
CA LEU A 520 12.10 17.84 -16.51
C LEU A 520 10.63 18.10 -16.80
N THR A 521 10.03 17.30 -17.68
CA THR A 521 8.58 17.29 -17.95
C THR A 521 8.01 15.94 -17.55
N PHE A 522 7.04 15.93 -16.65
CA PHE A 522 6.45 14.74 -16.02
C PHE A 522 5.02 14.50 -16.50
N SER A 523 4.66 13.24 -16.74
CA SER A 523 3.28 12.82 -17.00
C SER A 523 3.06 11.37 -16.55
N GLY A 524 1.87 11.06 -16.04
CA GLY A 524 1.42 9.69 -15.75
C GLY A 524 0.90 8.92 -16.97
N GLY A 525 0.72 9.60 -18.11
CA GLY A 525 0.06 9.08 -19.30
C GLY A 525 -1.37 9.60 -19.44
N ALA A 526 -2.10 9.06 -20.42
CA ALA A 526 -3.46 9.50 -20.74
C ALA A 526 -4.49 9.08 -19.68
N ASP A 527 -4.31 7.88 -19.10
CA ASP A 527 -5.38 7.19 -18.37
C ASP A 527 -5.20 7.15 -16.85
N ALA A 528 -4.03 7.52 -16.34
CA ALA A 528 -3.73 7.54 -14.91
C ALA A 528 -2.86 8.75 -14.54
N GLY A 529 -3.20 9.39 -13.41
CA GLY A 529 -2.32 10.37 -12.79
C GLY A 529 -1.19 9.68 -12.04
N ALA A 530 -0.09 10.40 -11.84
CA ALA A 530 1.08 9.90 -11.13
C ALA A 530 1.74 11.00 -10.29
N GLN A 531 2.28 10.60 -9.15
CA GLN A 531 3.22 11.40 -8.38
C GLN A 531 4.65 10.90 -8.64
N PHE A 532 5.59 11.83 -8.67
CA PHE A 532 7.00 11.59 -8.92
C PHE A 532 7.86 12.22 -7.82
N LEU A 533 8.79 11.44 -7.28
CA LEU A 533 9.80 11.91 -6.33
C LEU A 533 11.12 12.16 -7.06
N VAL A 534 11.68 13.35 -6.93
CA VAL A 534 12.99 13.71 -7.49
C VAL A 534 14.00 13.82 -6.36
N THR A 535 15.06 13.01 -6.43
CA THR A 535 16.24 13.08 -5.57
C THR A 535 17.44 13.55 -6.38
N SER A 536 18.50 13.97 -5.67
CA SER A 536 19.73 14.42 -6.32
C SER A 536 20.96 14.00 -5.54
N ALA A 537 21.97 13.52 -6.25
CA ALA A 537 23.26 13.18 -5.65
C ALA A 537 24.19 14.40 -5.49
N ASN A 538 23.89 15.52 -6.15
CA ASN A 538 24.74 16.71 -6.16
C ASN A 538 24.02 17.99 -5.70
N ARG A 539 22.87 17.84 -5.04
CA ARG A 539 22.10 18.91 -4.41
C ARG A 539 21.54 18.49 -3.07
N THR A 540 21.33 19.47 -2.19
CA THR A 540 20.86 19.26 -0.80
C THR A 540 19.53 19.94 -0.51
N ASP A 541 18.98 20.69 -1.47
CA ASP A 541 17.73 21.44 -1.35
C ASP A 541 16.48 20.67 -1.81
N GLY A 542 16.68 19.42 -2.23
CA GLY A 542 15.61 18.43 -2.43
C GLY A 542 15.35 17.58 -1.17
N PRO A 543 14.52 16.52 -1.28
CA PRO A 543 13.88 16.06 -2.51
C PRO A 543 12.75 17.00 -3.01
N TRP A 544 12.28 16.78 -4.23
CA TRP A 544 11.13 17.48 -4.81
C TRP A 544 10.03 16.50 -5.20
N THR A 545 8.77 16.92 -5.16
CA THR A 545 7.62 16.08 -5.54
C THR A 545 6.76 16.73 -6.61
N TYR A 546 6.41 15.97 -7.64
CA TYR A 546 5.60 16.46 -8.76
C TYR A 546 4.38 15.60 -8.97
N THR A 547 3.23 16.21 -9.25
CA THR A 547 2.00 15.49 -9.60
C THR A 547 1.50 15.91 -10.98
N ALA A 548 1.29 14.93 -11.83
CA ALA A 548 0.58 15.09 -13.10
C ALA A 548 -0.71 14.26 -13.04
N GLY A 549 -1.85 14.93 -13.17
CA GLY A 549 -3.13 14.25 -13.38
C GLY A 549 -3.17 13.50 -14.72
N ALA A 550 -4.12 12.58 -14.88
CA ALA A 550 -4.32 11.85 -16.13
C ALA A 550 -4.47 12.81 -17.32
N GLY A 551 -3.73 12.56 -18.40
CA GLY A 551 -3.69 13.40 -19.61
C GLY A 551 -2.96 14.74 -19.46
N ALA A 552 -2.48 15.08 -18.26
CA ALA A 552 -1.75 16.31 -18.00
C ALA A 552 -0.23 16.09 -17.99
N SER A 553 0.51 17.20 -18.04
CA SER A 553 1.94 17.23 -17.79
C SER A 553 2.33 18.46 -16.98
N VAL A 554 3.34 18.32 -16.12
CA VAL A 554 3.95 19.42 -15.38
C VAL A 554 5.43 19.50 -15.73
N SER A 555 6.00 20.70 -15.77
CA SER A 555 7.44 20.88 -16.02
C SER A 555 8.07 21.78 -14.98
N ASP A 556 9.31 21.48 -14.61
CA ASP A 556 10.10 22.31 -13.70
C ASP A 556 11.59 22.28 -14.11
N SER A 557 12.36 23.26 -13.64
CA SER A 557 13.74 23.49 -14.07
C SER A 557 14.70 23.72 -12.92
N TRP A 558 15.80 22.96 -12.91
CA TRP A 558 16.89 23.11 -11.96
C TRP A 558 17.97 24.01 -12.54
N ASN A 559 18.35 25.05 -11.80
CA ASN A 559 19.51 25.87 -12.12
C ASN A 559 20.79 25.09 -11.76
N THR A 560 21.59 24.74 -12.76
CA THR A 560 22.80 23.92 -12.60
C THR A 560 23.92 24.67 -11.91
N LYS A 561 23.82 26.01 -11.73
CA LYS A 561 24.76 26.77 -10.90
C LYS A 561 24.90 26.20 -9.49
N TYR A 562 23.79 25.73 -8.90
CA TYR A 562 23.79 25.15 -7.56
C TYR A 562 24.43 23.75 -7.50
N SER A 563 24.69 23.14 -8.65
CA SER A 563 25.34 21.84 -8.83
C SER A 563 26.62 21.96 -9.68
N LYS A 564 27.30 23.12 -9.61
CA LYS A 564 28.58 23.41 -10.28
C LYS A 564 28.56 23.17 -11.80
N GLY A 565 27.40 23.43 -12.43
CA GLY A 565 27.17 23.28 -13.87
C GLY A 565 26.80 21.87 -14.32
N ALA A 566 26.71 20.90 -13.40
CA ALA A 566 26.32 19.53 -13.70
C ALA A 566 24.88 19.24 -13.26
N THR A 567 24.30 18.14 -13.75
CA THR A 567 23.00 17.60 -13.32
C THR A 567 23.20 16.16 -12.88
N ASP A 568 22.65 15.81 -11.72
CA ASP A 568 22.51 14.43 -11.24
C ASP A 568 21.19 14.30 -10.49
N LEU A 569 20.13 13.98 -11.24
CA LEU A 569 18.76 13.87 -10.75
C LEU A 569 18.26 12.45 -10.98
N THR A 570 17.59 11.89 -9.98
CA THR A 570 16.86 10.61 -10.10
C THR A 570 15.40 10.86 -9.80
N VAL A 571 14.53 10.34 -10.67
CA VAL A 571 13.09 10.44 -10.55
C VAL A 571 12.52 9.05 -10.30
N HIS A 572 11.79 8.88 -9.21
CA HIS A 572 11.02 7.68 -8.90
C HIS A 572 9.54 7.95 -9.19
N GLY A 573 8.83 6.95 -9.70
CA GLY A 573 7.39 7.00 -9.96
C GLY A 573 6.72 5.65 -9.68
N PRO A 574 5.43 5.51 -10.06
CA PRO A 574 4.67 4.30 -9.77
C PRO A 574 5.18 3.07 -10.55
N ASN A 575 4.81 1.87 -10.08
CA ASN A 575 5.13 0.59 -10.71
C ASN A 575 6.61 0.43 -11.13
N GLY A 576 7.52 0.75 -10.22
CA GLY A 576 8.97 0.67 -10.43
C GLY A 576 9.55 1.73 -11.38
N PHE A 577 8.75 2.67 -11.89
CA PHE A 577 9.24 3.70 -12.81
C PHE A 577 10.45 4.46 -12.25
N LEU A 578 11.52 4.54 -13.03
CA LEU A 578 12.71 5.32 -12.67
C LEU A 578 13.28 6.05 -13.89
N ARG A 579 13.74 7.29 -13.67
CA ARG A 579 14.56 8.04 -14.64
C ARG A 579 15.78 8.61 -13.94
N GLY A 580 16.98 8.30 -14.44
CA GLY A 580 18.23 8.91 -13.99
C GLY A 580 18.76 9.86 -15.05
N PHE A 581 19.11 11.08 -14.65
CA PHE A 581 19.64 12.12 -15.52
C PHE A 581 20.98 12.60 -14.99
N ARG A 582 22.08 12.10 -15.57
CA ARG A 582 23.41 12.61 -15.30
C ARG A 582 23.95 13.35 -16.52
N HIS A 583 24.31 14.61 -16.31
CA HIS A 583 24.89 15.47 -17.33
C HIS A 583 26.09 16.24 -16.75
N PRO A 584 27.31 16.06 -17.29
CA PRO A 584 28.54 16.53 -16.65
C PRO A 584 28.86 18.02 -16.84
N GLY A 585 28.06 18.82 -17.57
CA GLY A 585 28.42 20.23 -17.77
C GLY A 585 27.68 20.99 -18.86
N LYS A 586 28.42 21.94 -19.49
CA LYS A 586 27.92 22.92 -20.49
C LYS A 586 27.90 22.43 -21.94
N THR A 587 28.45 21.25 -22.23
CA THR A 587 28.43 20.72 -23.61
C THR A 587 27.07 20.08 -23.85
N PRO A 588 26.30 20.50 -24.87
CA PRO A 588 25.07 19.82 -25.23
C PRO A 588 25.34 18.34 -25.51
N GLY A 589 24.57 17.45 -24.90
CA GLY A 589 24.50 16.04 -25.27
C GLY A 589 23.25 15.74 -26.10
N PRO A 590 23.16 14.57 -26.74
CA PRO A 590 21.88 14.09 -27.25
C PRO A 590 20.89 13.95 -26.10
N GLU A 591 19.62 14.26 -26.32
CA GLU A 591 18.55 13.93 -25.38
C GLU A 591 17.79 12.70 -25.87
N VAL A 592 17.27 11.90 -24.94
CA VAL A 592 16.47 10.72 -25.24
C VAL A 592 15.13 10.81 -24.54
N THR A 593 14.05 10.60 -25.29
CA THR A 593 12.73 10.36 -24.74
C THR A 593 12.39 8.89 -24.87
N ALA A 594 11.53 8.40 -23.97
CA ALA A 594 11.10 7.01 -23.93
C ALA A 594 9.58 6.95 -23.90
N ARG A 595 8.97 6.17 -24.80
CA ARG A 595 7.53 6.00 -24.91
C ARG A 595 7.15 4.52 -24.94
N HIS A 596 6.15 4.19 -24.15
CA HIS A 596 5.55 2.86 -24.10
C HIS A 596 4.75 2.61 -25.39
N CYS A 597 4.95 1.46 -26.02
CA CYS A 597 4.13 1.03 -27.16
C CYS A 597 3.17 -0.08 -26.70
N ALA A 598 1.96 0.28 -26.28
CA ALA A 598 0.97 -0.66 -25.74
C ALA A 598 0.61 -1.81 -26.70
N THR A 599 0.66 -1.57 -28.03
CA THR A 599 0.35 -2.60 -29.03
C THR A 599 1.42 -3.69 -29.12
N SER A 600 2.70 -3.31 -29.02
CA SER A 600 3.81 -4.26 -29.16
C SER A 600 4.37 -4.75 -27.81
N GLY A 601 4.09 -4.03 -26.72
CA GLY A 601 4.74 -4.24 -25.43
C GLY A 601 6.20 -3.76 -25.36
N ASN A 602 6.68 -3.06 -26.39
CA ASN A 602 8.06 -2.58 -26.50
C ASN A 602 8.21 -1.12 -26.06
N LEU A 603 9.47 -0.70 -25.90
CA LEU A 603 9.82 0.68 -25.58
C LEU A 603 10.41 1.37 -26.82
N LEU A 604 9.82 2.50 -27.22
CA LEU A 604 10.35 3.37 -28.27
C LEU A 604 11.23 4.44 -27.64
N LEU A 605 12.50 4.47 -28.04
CA LEU A 605 13.44 5.54 -27.72
C LEU A 605 13.55 6.50 -28.91
N THR A 606 13.51 7.79 -28.62
CA THR A 606 13.76 8.85 -29.62
C THR A 606 14.93 9.70 -29.15
N PHE A 607 16.02 9.66 -29.91
CA PHE A 607 17.23 10.45 -29.65
C PHE A 607 17.21 11.71 -30.50
N THR A 608 17.44 12.85 -29.86
CA THR A 608 17.52 14.16 -30.52
C THR A 608 18.87 14.79 -30.22
N ASN A 609 19.68 15.02 -31.26
CA ASN A 609 20.94 15.74 -31.13
C ASN A 609 20.77 17.18 -31.61
N ARG A 610 20.68 18.13 -30.68
CA ARG A 610 20.58 19.57 -31.00
C ARG A 610 21.94 20.21 -31.30
N GLY A 611 23.05 19.49 -31.12
CA GLY A 611 24.39 19.95 -31.44
C GLY A 611 24.68 19.94 -32.94
N THR A 612 25.84 20.47 -33.32
CA THR A 612 26.32 20.49 -34.71
C THR A 612 27.26 19.33 -35.05
N THR A 613 27.71 18.56 -34.06
CA THR A 613 28.57 17.39 -34.24
C THR A 613 27.83 16.10 -33.94
N ASP A 614 28.24 15.02 -34.59
CA ASP A 614 27.66 13.70 -34.38
C ASP A 614 27.83 13.23 -32.93
N ALA A 615 26.77 12.65 -32.38
CA ALA A 615 26.78 12.03 -31.07
C ALA A 615 26.73 10.50 -31.23
N ARG A 616 27.66 9.81 -30.58
CA ARG A 616 27.65 8.34 -30.52
C ARG A 616 27.08 7.92 -29.17
N VAL A 617 25.93 7.26 -29.19
CA VAL A 617 25.22 6.80 -27.99
C VAL A 617 25.22 5.28 -27.92
N THR A 618 25.43 4.72 -26.72
CA THR A 618 25.33 3.29 -26.46
C THR A 618 24.11 3.02 -25.60
N VAL A 619 23.24 2.13 -26.08
CA VAL A 619 22.01 1.69 -25.41
C VAL A 619 22.24 0.27 -24.90
N SER A 620 22.06 0.04 -23.61
CA SER A 620 22.07 -1.28 -22.98
C SER A 620 20.81 -1.48 -22.16
N ASN A 621 20.26 -2.70 -22.12
CA ASN A 621 19.15 -3.06 -21.23
C ASN A 621 19.65 -4.11 -20.24
N ALA A 622 19.45 -3.88 -18.94
CA ALA A 622 19.96 -4.76 -17.88
C ALA A 622 19.35 -6.18 -17.92
N TYR A 623 18.16 -6.33 -18.51
CA TYR A 623 17.44 -7.61 -18.51
C TYR A 623 17.71 -8.50 -19.72
N ALA A 624 17.99 -7.92 -20.90
CA ALA A 624 18.16 -8.68 -22.12
C ALA A 624 18.86 -7.90 -23.23
N GLY A 625 19.40 -8.62 -24.21
CA GLY A 625 20.01 -8.06 -25.42
C GLY A 625 21.48 -7.67 -25.27
N THR A 626 22.11 -7.34 -26.39
CA THR A 626 23.50 -6.85 -26.43
C THR A 626 23.51 -5.32 -26.59
N PRO A 627 24.46 -4.61 -25.96
CA PRO A 627 24.57 -3.16 -26.11
C PRO A 627 24.65 -2.74 -27.59
N GLN A 628 23.83 -1.77 -27.97
CA GLN A 628 23.76 -1.24 -29.34
C GLN A 628 24.34 0.16 -29.37
N THR A 629 25.18 0.46 -30.37
CA THR A 629 25.72 1.81 -30.56
C THR A 629 25.06 2.48 -31.76
N LEU A 630 24.53 3.69 -31.55
CA LEU A 630 23.87 4.49 -32.57
C LEU A 630 24.64 5.78 -32.78
N THR A 631 24.71 6.23 -34.04
CA THR A 631 25.19 7.57 -34.39
C THR A 631 23.98 8.46 -34.62
N VAL A 632 23.91 9.57 -33.89
CA VAL A 632 22.88 10.61 -34.06
C VAL A 632 23.58 11.84 -34.60
N ALA A 633 23.45 12.08 -35.90
CA ALA A 633 24.12 13.19 -36.57
C ALA A 633 23.72 14.55 -35.96
N GLY A 634 24.57 15.57 -36.08
CA GLY A 634 24.24 16.92 -35.64
C GLY A 634 22.92 17.42 -36.24
N GLY A 635 21.99 17.91 -35.40
CA GLY A 635 20.64 18.34 -35.80
C GLY A 635 19.65 17.21 -36.11
N ALA A 636 20.07 15.94 -36.04
CA ALA A 636 19.24 14.80 -36.40
C ALA A 636 18.40 14.26 -35.24
N THR A 637 17.37 13.51 -35.61
CA THR A 637 16.57 12.68 -34.70
C THR A 637 16.61 11.24 -35.19
N VAL A 638 16.85 10.29 -34.28
CA VAL A 638 16.93 8.85 -34.57
C VAL A 638 16.03 8.10 -33.60
N THR A 639 15.27 7.13 -34.09
CA THR A 639 14.45 6.24 -33.25
C THR A 639 15.11 4.87 -33.09
N HIS A 640 14.87 4.24 -31.95
CA HIS A 640 15.32 2.89 -31.65
C HIS A 640 14.25 2.18 -30.82
N THR A 641 13.89 0.96 -31.21
CA THR A 641 12.95 0.14 -30.44
C THR A 641 13.71 -0.86 -29.59
N VAL A 642 13.44 -0.86 -28.29
CA VAL A 642 13.94 -1.89 -27.37
C VAL A 642 12.89 -2.99 -27.28
N ASP A 643 13.25 -4.18 -27.76
CA ASP A 643 12.42 -5.38 -27.63
C ASP A 643 12.40 -5.85 -26.17
N LEU A 644 11.20 -5.95 -25.60
CA LEU A 644 10.98 -6.33 -24.20
C LEU A 644 10.31 -7.71 -24.06
N THR A 645 10.25 -8.49 -25.14
CA THR A 645 9.61 -9.81 -25.13
C THR A 645 10.27 -10.73 -24.09
N ALA A 646 11.60 -10.76 -24.04
CA ALA A 646 12.37 -11.60 -23.13
C ALA A 646 12.24 -11.17 -21.65
N SER A 647 12.05 -9.87 -21.40
CA SER A 647 11.92 -9.28 -20.06
C SER A 647 10.46 -9.08 -19.64
N ARG A 648 9.51 -9.66 -20.39
CA ARG A 648 8.07 -9.59 -20.08
C ARG A 648 7.59 -8.15 -19.91
N ARG A 649 8.01 -7.27 -20.82
CA ARG A 649 7.68 -5.83 -20.86
C ARG A 649 8.34 -4.95 -19.79
N TRP A 650 9.22 -5.51 -18.96
CA TRP A 650 10.10 -4.72 -18.09
C TRP A 650 11.31 -4.20 -18.85
N TYR A 651 11.79 -3.03 -18.49
CA TYR A 651 13.00 -2.44 -19.03
C TYR A 651 13.81 -1.73 -17.94
N ASP A 652 15.13 -1.82 -18.03
CA ASP A 652 16.08 -0.97 -17.30
C ASP A 652 17.23 -0.63 -18.27
N VAL A 653 16.96 0.41 -19.07
CA VAL A 653 17.80 0.85 -20.18
C VAL A 653 18.76 1.92 -19.70
N THR A 654 20.05 1.70 -19.90
CA THR A 654 21.08 2.71 -19.75
C THR A 654 21.52 3.23 -21.12
N VAL A 655 21.51 4.55 -21.27
CA VAL A 655 22.07 5.26 -22.41
C VAL A 655 23.30 6.05 -21.97
N THR A 656 24.44 5.79 -22.59
CA THR A 656 25.66 6.58 -22.42
C THR A 656 26.04 7.26 -23.74
N ALA A 657 26.82 8.33 -23.67
CA ALA A 657 27.35 9.01 -24.86
C ALA A 657 28.86 9.18 -24.74
N THR A 658 29.58 9.12 -25.87
CA THR A 658 31.04 9.38 -25.88
C THR A 658 31.35 10.84 -25.57
N THR A 659 30.46 11.75 -25.98
CA THR A 659 30.60 13.19 -25.79
C THR A 659 29.24 13.77 -25.36
N PRO A 660 29.15 14.45 -24.19
CA PRO A 660 30.21 14.64 -23.20
C PRO A 660 30.46 13.38 -22.36
N ALA A 661 31.72 13.14 -21.99
CA ALA A 661 32.11 12.04 -21.11
C ALA A 661 31.41 12.16 -19.74
N GLY A 662 30.74 11.09 -19.31
CA GLY A 662 29.96 11.06 -18.07
C GLY A 662 28.45 11.27 -18.24
N TYR A 663 27.98 11.56 -19.47
CA TYR A 663 26.57 11.54 -19.83
C TYR A 663 25.95 10.18 -19.52
N LEU A 664 24.83 10.18 -18.80
CA LEU A 664 24.03 8.98 -18.56
C LEU A 664 22.53 9.33 -18.51
N ARG A 665 21.74 8.46 -19.13
CA ARG A 665 20.30 8.37 -18.89
C ARG A 665 20.00 6.93 -18.48
N ARG A 666 19.35 6.75 -17.33
CA ARG A 666 18.78 5.46 -16.92
C ARG A 666 17.27 5.54 -17.07
N LEU A 667 16.66 4.59 -17.76
CA LEU A 667 15.25 4.57 -18.08
C LEU A 667 14.72 3.21 -17.64
N ALA A 668 13.92 3.16 -16.58
CA ALA A 668 13.39 1.89 -16.09
C ALA A 668 11.86 1.95 -15.87
N GLY A 669 11.19 0.80 -15.98
CA GLY A 669 9.75 0.66 -15.78
C GLY A 669 9.17 -0.58 -16.45
N HIS A 670 7.85 -0.62 -16.58
CA HIS A 670 7.09 -1.67 -17.24
C HIS A 670 6.16 -1.04 -18.31
N VAL A 671 6.03 -1.67 -19.47
CA VAL A 671 5.11 -1.26 -20.53
C VAL A 671 3.76 -1.95 -20.32
N GLU A 672 2.73 -1.17 -20.00
CA GLU A 672 1.36 -1.67 -19.87
C GLU A 672 0.72 -1.90 -21.24
N THR A 673 -0.02 -3.01 -21.37
CA THR A 673 -0.68 -3.43 -22.62
C THR A 673 -2.17 -3.76 -22.41
N GLY A 674 -2.66 -3.62 -21.17
CA GLY A 674 -3.96 -4.12 -20.75
C GLY A 674 -3.98 -5.62 -20.43
N ALA A 675 -2.91 -6.37 -20.73
CA ALA A 675 -2.79 -7.78 -20.38
C ALA A 675 -1.98 -7.99 -19.07
N PRO A 676 -2.31 -9.03 -18.27
CA PRO A 676 -1.51 -9.39 -17.11
C PRO A 676 -0.03 -9.63 -17.43
N GLY A 677 0.84 -9.42 -16.43
CA GLY A 677 2.29 -9.55 -16.58
C GLY A 677 2.93 -10.47 -15.55
N LEU A 678 4.24 -10.28 -15.36
CA LEU A 678 5.03 -10.88 -14.30
C LEU A 678 5.76 -9.78 -13.54
N SER A 679 6.09 -10.05 -12.29
CA SER A 679 6.89 -9.16 -11.43
C SER A 679 8.25 -8.85 -12.06
N ASP A 680 8.83 -7.71 -11.68
CA ASP A 680 10.10 -7.20 -12.20
C ASP A 680 11.23 -8.26 -12.11
N PRO A 681 11.88 -8.63 -13.23
CA PRO A 681 12.99 -9.59 -13.23
C PRO A 681 14.25 -9.07 -12.51
N GLY A 682 14.33 -7.77 -12.21
CA GLY A 682 15.40 -7.17 -11.44
C GLY A 682 15.30 -7.39 -9.93
N ILE A 683 14.19 -7.93 -9.43
CA ILE A 683 14.01 -8.21 -8.00
C ILE A 683 15.10 -9.18 -7.52
N LEU A 684 15.86 -8.77 -6.49
CA LEU A 684 16.91 -9.60 -5.90
C LEU A 684 16.30 -10.68 -5.00
N THR A 685 16.54 -11.94 -5.35
CA THR A 685 16.05 -13.10 -4.60
C THR A 685 17.17 -13.89 -3.93
N ALA A 686 16.79 -14.76 -2.98
CA ALA A 686 17.69 -15.55 -2.18
C ALA A 686 18.51 -16.59 -2.95
#